data_AF-W6THH5-F1
#
_entry.id   AF-W6THH5-F1
#
_cell.length_a   1.000
_cell.length_b   1.000
_cell.length_c   1.000
_cell.angle_alpha   90.00
_cell.angle_beta   90.00
_cell.angle_gamma   90.00
#
_symmetry.space_group_name_H-M   'P 1'
#
loop_
_entity.id
_entity.type
_entity.pdbx_description
1 polymer ?
#
loop_
_entity_poly.entity_id
_entity_poly.type
_entity_poly.pdbx_seq_one_letter_code
_entity_poly.pdbx_strand_id
1 'polypeptide(L)'
;MTITFKPLNESHFPLLLKWLESPHVKKWWDQDVTYTIELVREKYSSYVKGYKLEGGVQKPIQAFIIYSDQNFFGYIQIYNAYDFLRSKPLLGLPSNLGKFDIFIGEEEVLKQGLGSKAILEFLKLYGGQYSHMFADPDSSNIAVIKAYEKAGFKKVSEQEDTGETWMIKDLSLRNDPLPTIQKLIKERYPDAKAIFWAGSVSVNQGTSASDLDLVIVFEEVAHAYREAFIYDGWPIDAFIHDLDTLRYFFEESRTGNGISGLCYMILNGREVTNPSAFSKNIKILAQEVLNAGPAIWDQEQINKERFLITDVLDDIKYPTGRDEQIASAAWLLEALGQFYFRSQNKWCASGKSIIRYLKSDNPDLALEFTQAFESLFQTGHSAALELLVMKILEPYGGLFWNGFRSDASKKAKILKPVLLKELKNNYRIYLGESDNEYASKIILKGLKAHNESKIGSYSRENFVLFVKNESEDIIAGLCGDILGELCALHLLWVDQEHRLKGVGKNIINVLEEYALSKKCKIIQLDTTEFQAKDFYKKYGYLEIATLDKGFMGYKQFIMRKNLFDSKSEENTNKILDELKSREPIFHHPEKFGKTKQDIENQMCDEFWEVGASGNVYTKRDVIETLFERYNNPDYQDIWEAKDFELTTIASDNYLLTYILIQDKTRVTRRSTLWRHIHGAWKILYHQGTIFKELNHV
;
A
#
# COMPACT_ATOMS: atom_id res chain seq x y z
N MET A 1 -13.95 25.77 -19.90
CA MET A 1 -14.09 27.02 -19.16
C MET A 1 -14.50 26.67 -17.74
N THR A 2 -13.59 26.83 -16.78
CA THR A 2 -13.79 26.45 -15.38
C THR A 2 -14.29 27.67 -14.61
N ILE A 3 -15.48 27.57 -14.02
CA ILE A 3 -16.08 28.65 -13.22
C ILE A 3 -15.72 28.39 -11.76
N THR A 4 -15.25 29.43 -11.07
CA THR A 4 -14.97 29.40 -9.62
C THR A 4 -15.59 30.60 -8.93
N PHE A 5 -15.67 30.55 -7.60
CA PHE A 5 -16.32 31.56 -6.79
C PHE A 5 -15.34 32.06 -5.71
N LYS A 6 -15.11 33.38 -5.67
CA LYS A 6 -14.33 34.00 -4.60
C LYS A 6 -15.26 34.68 -3.61
N PRO A 7 -15.09 34.49 -2.29
CA PRO A 7 -15.85 35.26 -1.30
C PRO A 7 -15.74 36.76 -1.58
N LEU A 8 -16.86 37.48 -1.39
CA LEU A 8 -16.88 38.93 -1.52
C LEU A 8 -15.91 39.56 -0.52
N ASN A 9 -15.24 40.63 -0.94
CA ASN A 9 -14.28 41.38 -0.14
C ASN A 9 -14.43 42.86 -0.54
N GLU A 10 -14.03 43.78 0.35
CA GLU A 10 -14.09 45.22 0.12
C GLU A 10 -13.31 45.66 -1.13
N SER A 11 -12.23 44.94 -1.50
CA SER A 11 -11.49 45.21 -2.73
C SER A 11 -12.33 45.04 -4.01
N HIS A 12 -13.45 44.31 -3.94
CA HIS A 12 -14.37 44.12 -5.05
C HIS A 12 -15.42 45.24 -5.16
N PHE A 13 -15.52 46.18 -4.21
CA PHE A 13 -16.57 47.21 -4.23
C PHE A 13 -16.54 48.14 -5.45
N PRO A 14 -15.38 48.60 -5.95
CA PRO A 14 -15.34 49.37 -7.20
C PRO A 14 -15.87 48.58 -8.40
N LEU A 15 -15.63 47.26 -8.43
CA LEU A 15 -16.13 46.37 -9.48
C LEU A 15 -17.65 46.17 -9.35
N LEU A 16 -18.16 45.96 -8.14
CA LEU A 16 -19.60 45.92 -7.89
C LEU A 16 -20.29 47.21 -8.32
N LEU A 17 -19.71 48.37 -8.01
CA LEU A 17 -20.25 49.67 -8.46
C LEU A 17 -20.35 49.75 -9.99
N LYS A 18 -19.28 49.36 -10.71
CA LYS A 18 -19.28 49.29 -12.18
C LYS A 18 -20.46 48.43 -12.68
N TRP A 19 -20.64 47.25 -12.09
CA TRP A 19 -21.67 46.31 -12.54
C TRP A 19 -23.09 46.74 -12.16
N LEU A 20 -23.31 47.25 -10.94
CA LEU A 20 -24.63 47.70 -10.48
C LEU A 20 -25.15 48.86 -11.32
N GLU A 21 -24.27 49.74 -11.81
CA GLU A 21 -24.64 50.84 -12.71
C GLU A 21 -24.59 50.47 -14.20
N SER A 22 -24.26 49.22 -14.55
CA SER A 22 -24.32 48.76 -15.94
C SER A 22 -25.78 48.61 -16.39
N PRO A 23 -26.17 49.07 -17.58
CA PRO A 23 -27.59 49.15 -17.99
C PRO A 23 -28.36 47.82 -17.89
N HIS A 24 -27.72 46.70 -18.19
CA HIS A 24 -28.35 45.38 -18.17
C HIS A 24 -28.53 44.80 -16.76
N VAL A 25 -27.72 45.21 -15.78
CA VAL A 25 -27.89 44.85 -14.37
C VAL A 25 -28.87 45.80 -13.71
N LYS A 26 -28.68 47.11 -13.88
CA LYS A 26 -29.50 48.17 -13.30
C LYS A 26 -30.98 48.03 -13.63
N LYS A 27 -31.29 47.53 -14.83
CA LYS A 27 -32.66 47.24 -15.26
C LYS A 27 -33.40 46.27 -14.31
N TRP A 28 -32.69 45.37 -13.64
CA TRP A 28 -33.29 44.29 -12.84
C TRP A 28 -32.86 44.29 -11.38
N TRP A 29 -31.87 45.10 -11.01
CA TRP A 29 -31.26 45.09 -9.69
C TRP A 29 -31.30 46.50 -9.09
N ASP A 30 -32.09 46.69 -8.04
CA ASP A 30 -32.28 47.96 -7.34
C ASP A 30 -32.44 49.17 -8.30
N GLN A 31 -33.36 49.05 -9.26
CA GLN A 31 -33.51 50.00 -10.37
C GLN A 31 -33.66 51.46 -9.90
N ASP A 32 -34.30 51.67 -8.74
CA ASP A 32 -34.56 52.99 -8.15
C ASP A 32 -33.37 53.58 -7.36
N VAL A 33 -32.30 52.81 -7.15
CA VAL A 33 -31.14 53.22 -6.36
C VAL A 33 -30.01 53.65 -7.30
N THR A 34 -29.55 54.90 -7.23
CA THR A 34 -28.30 55.31 -7.91
C THR A 34 -27.11 54.98 -7.01
N TYR A 35 -26.36 53.93 -7.31
CA TYR A 35 -25.25 53.52 -6.45
C TYR A 35 -24.09 54.49 -6.52
N THR A 36 -23.58 54.85 -5.35
CA THR A 36 -22.24 55.42 -5.16
C THR A 36 -21.37 54.39 -4.45
N ILE A 37 -20.06 54.63 -4.36
CA ILE A 37 -19.17 53.73 -3.63
C ILE A 37 -19.54 53.65 -2.14
N GLU A 38 -20.09 54.71 -1.57
CA GLU A 38 -20.60 54.77 -0.19
C GLU A 38 -21.82 53.85 -0.01
N LEU A 39 -22.78 53.89 -0.93
CA LEU A 39 -23.96 53.01 -0.87
C LEU A 39 -23.59 51.53 -1.07
N VAL A 40 -22.60 51.24 -1.95
CA VAL A 40 -22.04 49.89 -2.07
C VAL A 40 -21.40 49.45 -0.76
N ARG A 41 -20.59 50.31 -0.13
CA ARG A 41 -19.99 50.02 1.18
C ARG A 41 -21.05 49.78 2.25
N GLU A 42 -22.06 50.64 2.33
CA GLU A 42 -23.14 50.53 3.31
C GLU A 42 -23.87 49.18 3.20
N LYS A 43 -24.25 48.80 1.98
CA LYS A 43 -24.96 47.54 1.73
C LYS A 43 -24.08 46.31 1.91
N TYR A 44 -22.94 46.26 1.23
CA TYR A 44 -22.17 45.02 1.06
C TYR A 44 -21.11 44.77 2.14
N SER A 45 -20.76 45.75 2.99
CA SER A 45 -19.79 45.52 4.09
C SER A 45 -20.28 44.49 5.12
N SER A 46 -21.60 44.42 5.34
CA SER A 46 -22.19 43.37 6.18
C SER A 46 -22.06 41.98 5.53
N TYR A 47 -22.20 41.90 4.20
CA TYR A 47 -22.18 40.63 3.48
C TYR A 47 -20.77 40.03 3.42
N VAL A 48 -19.74 40.89 3.36
CA VAL A 48 -18.33 40.49 3.54
C VAL A 48 -18.10 39.81 4.89
N LYS A 49 -18.87 40.20 5.92
CA LYS A 49 -18.84 39.60 7.26
C LYS A 49 -19.79 38.40 7.41
N GLY A 50 -20.47 37.99 6.34
CA GLY A 50 -21.35 36.82 6.33
C GLY A 50 -22.76 37.06 6.87
N TYR A 51 -23.22 38.32 6.99
CA TYR A 51 -24.57 38.62 7.48
C TYR A 51 -25.22 39.81 6.77
N LYS A 52 -26.55 39.87 6.82
CA LYS A 52 -27.36 41.04 6.46
C LYS A 52 -28.22 41.40 7.67
N LEU A 53 -28.44 42.69 7.90
CA LEU A 53 -29.37 43.15 8.94
C LEU A 53 -30.80 43.13 8.40
N GLU A 54 -31.69 42.47 9.13
CA GLU A 54 -33.13 42.47 8.88
C GLU A 54 -33.84 42.84 10.19
N GLY A 55 -34.51 43.99 10.24
CA GLY A 55 -35.15 44.48 11.48
C GLY A 55 -34.19 44.65 12.66
N GLY A 56 -32.90 44.92 12.41
CA GLY A 56 -31.85 45.03 13.43
C GLY A 56 -31.22 43.70 13.86
N VAL A 57 -31.68 42.56 13.36
CA VAL A 57 -31.13 41.23 13.65
C VAL A 57 -30.16 40.80 12.55
N GLN A 58 -29.02 40.23 12.92
CA GLN A 58 -28.07 39.67 11.97
C GLN A 58 -28.60 38.33 11.43
N LYS A 59 -28.79 38.26 10.12
CA LYS A 59 -29.22 37.07 9.39
C LYS A 59 -28.09 36.56 8.49
N PRO A 60 -27.75 35.26 8.51
CA PRO A 60 -26.66 34.73 7.70
C PRO A 60 -26.88 34.93 6.19
N ILE A 61 -25.83 35.36 5.48
CA ILE A 61 -25.79 35.43 4.02
C ILE A 61 -24.35 35.20 3.56
N GLN A 62 -24.17 34.52 2.44
CA GLN A 62 -22.87 34.38 1.81
C GLN A 62 -22.90 35.04 0.43
N ALA A 63 -21.88 35.83 0.11
CA ALA A 63 -21.79 36.57 -1.13
C ALA A 63 -20.45 36.29 -1.83
N PHE A 64 -20.49 36.14 -3.16
CA PHE A 64 -19.35 35.71 -3.97
C PHE A 64 -19.25 36.50 -5.27
N ILE A 65 -18.01 36.65 -5.75
CA ILE A 65 -17.69 37.09 -7.11
C ILE A 65 -17.44 35.85 -7.97
N ILE A 66 -18.11 35.81 -9.12
CA ILE A 66 -18.00 34.75 -10.12
C ILE A 66 -16.80 35.04 -11.03
N TYR A 67 -15.95 34.03 -11.23
CA TYR A 67 -14.67 34.15 -11.91
C TYR A 67 -14.47 33.02 -12.92
N SER A 68 -13.90 33.34 -14.10
CA SER A 68 -13.41 32.38 -15.09
C SER A 68 -12.20 32.96 -15.83
N ASP A 69 -11.20 32.12 -16.12
CA ASP A 69 -10.02 32.47 -16.95
C ASP A 69 -9.37 33.81 -16.57
N GLN A 70 -9.11 34.03 -15.28
CA GLN A 70 -8.52 35.26 -14.73
C GLN A 70 -9.41 36.50 -14.72
N ASN A 71 -10.67 36.41 -15.16
CA ASN A 71 -11.59 37.54 -15.20
C ASN A 71 -12.80 37.33 -14.28
N PHE A 72 -13.12 38.37 -13.50
CA PHE A 72 -14.37 38.46 -12.76
C PHE A 72 -15.49 38.85 -13.72
N PHE A 73 -16.65 38.21 -13.62
CA PHE A 73 -17.73 38.46 -14.58
C PHE A 73 -19.14 38.53 -13.98
N GLY A 74 -19.33 38.21 -12.70
CA GLY A 74 -20.64 38.33 -12.07
C GLY A 74 -20.59 38.24 -10.54
N TYR A 75 -21.77 38.35 -9.94
CA TYR A 75 -21.99 38.31 -8.50
C TYR A 75 -23.09 37.30 -8.19
N ILE A 76 -22.94 36.54 -7.11
CA ILE A 76 -23.98 35.64 -6.60
C ILE A 76 -23.97 35.64 -5.06
N GLN A 77 -25.15 35.60 -4.46
CA GLN A 77 -25.35 35.45 -3.02
C GLN A 77 -26.30 34.32 -2.70
N ILE A 78 -26.18 33.73 -1.49
CA ILE A 78 -27.04 32.65 -1.01
C ILE A 78 -27.37 32.81 0.47
N TYR A 79 -28.60 32.47 0.84
CA TYR A 79 -29.14 32.60 2.19
C TYR A 79 -30.37 31.72 2.39
N ASN A 80 -30.85 31.61 3.63
CA ASN A 80 -32.12 30.94 3.92
C ASN A 80 -33.30 31.82 3.50
N ALA A 81 -34.20 31.28 2.67
CA ALA A 81 -35.34 32.03 2.13
C ALA A 81 -36.31 32.56 3.21
N TYR A 82 -36.33 31.94 4.39
CA TYR A 82 -37.20 32.31 5.51
C TYR A 82 -36.59 33.37 6.44
N ASP A 83 -35.31 33.72 6.27
CA ASP A 83 -34.65 34.69 7.16
C ASP A 83 -35.00 36.15 6.86
N PHE A 84 -35.57 36.45 5.69
CA PHE A 84 -35.87 37.80 5.23
C PHE A 84 -37.37 37.98 4.95
N LEU A 85 -37.92 39.12 5.35
CA LEU A 85 -39.34 39.42 5.18
C LEU A 85 -39.69 39.56 3.69
N ARG A 86 -40.88 39.10 3.34
CA ARG A 86 -41.41 39.16 1.96
C ARG A 86 -42.83 39.71 1.98
N SER A 87 -43.20 40.35 0.88
CA SER A 87 -44.57 40.82 0.64
C SER A 87 -45.58 39.67 0.64
N LYS A 88 -45.19 38.49 0.14
CA LYS A 88 -45.98 37.26 0.20
C LYS A 88 -45.25 36.16 0.99
N PRO A 89 -45.95 35.47 1.92
CA PRO A 89 -45.37 34.36 2.67
C PRO A 89 -45.17 33.13 1.78
N LEU A 90 -44.11 32.37 2.03
CA LEU A 90 -43.72 31.18 1.27
C LEU A 90 -44.53 29.92 1.67
N LEU A 91 -45.86 30.08 1.74
CA LEU A 91 -46.78 29.01 2.11
C LEU A 91 -46.78 27.90 1.04
N GLY A 92 -46.72 26.64 1.48
CA GLY A 92 -46.70 25.47 0.59
C GLY A 92 -45.33 25.14 0.00
N LEU A 93 -44.29 25.93 0.27
CA LEU A 93 -42.91 25.61 -0.10
C LEU A 93 -42.20 24.78 0.99
N PRO A 94 -41.14 24.02 0.64
CA PRO A 94 -40.39 23.19 1.58
C PRO A 94 -39.78 23.98 2.75
N SER A 95 -39.77 23.41 3.95
CA SER A 95 -39.27 24.09 5.16
C SER A 95 -37.76 24.36 5.18
N ASN A 96 -36.98 23.57 4.44
CA ASN A 96 -35.56 23.81 4.20
C ASN A 96 -35.37 24.37 2.78
N LEU A 97 -35.33 25.70 2.68
CA LEU A 97 -35.34 26.41 1.41
C LEU A 97 -34.23 27.46 1.36
N GLY A 98 -33.27 27.25 0.46
CA GLY A 98 -32.25 28.25 0.14
C GLY A 98 -32.76 29.22 -0.91
N LYS A 99 -32.37 30.48 -0.84
CA LYS A 99 -32.55 31.47 -1.90
C LYS A 99 -31.20 31.97 -2.36
N PHE A 100 -31.08 32.28 -3.65
CA PHE A 100 -29.91 32.94 -4.19
C PHE A 100 -30.33 34.09 -5.10
N ASP A 101 -29.51 35.14 -5.15
CA ASP A 101 -29.66 36.22 -6.11
C ASP A 101 -28.36 36.33 -6.91
N ILE A 102 -28.48 36.54 -8.23
CA ILE A 102 -27.34 36.54 -9.16
C ILE A 102 -27.49 37.65 -10.20
N PHE A 103 -26.38 38.27 -10.58
CA PHE A 103 -26.29 39.03 -11.82
C PHE A 103 -24.95 38.80 -12.54
N ILE A 104 -24.96 38.96 -13.86
CA ILE A 104 -23.77 38.93 -14.71
C ILE A 104 -23.39 40.37 -15.01
N GLY A 105 -22.24 40.79 -14.52
CA GLY A 105 -21.80 42.17 -14.57
C GLY A 105 -21.12 42.55 -15.88
N GLU A 106 -20.27 41.68 -16.42
CA GLU A 106 -19.58 41.95 -17.69
C GLU A 106 -20.51 41.70 -18.88
N GLU A 107 -20.66 42.71 -19.75
CA GLU A 107 -21.61 42.67 -20.87
C GLU A 107 -21.19 41.67 -21.96
N GLU A 108 -19.88 41.54 -22.17
CA GLU A 108 -19.28 40.69 -23.22
C GLU A 108 -19.66 39.20 -23.07
N VAL A 109 -19.91 38.75 -21.83
CA VAL A 109 -20.22 37.34 -21.53
C VAL A 109 -21.72 37.03 -21.53
N LEU A 110 -22.57 38.02 -21.75
CA LEU A 110 -24.02 37.83 -21.85
C LEU A 110 -24.37 36.92 -23.04
N LYS A 111 -25.46 36.17 -22.91
CA LYS A 111 -25.99 35.25 -23.95
C LYS A 111 -25.05 34.09 -24.35
N GLN A 112 -23.90 33.91 -23.69
CA GLN A 112 -22.97 32.78 -23.90
C GLN A 112 -23.29 31.53 -23.06
N GLY A 113 -24.38 31.56 -22.26
CA GLY A 113 -24.77 30.45 -21.38
C GLY A 113 -24.00 30.35 -20.06
N LEU A 114 -23.16 31.34 -19.74
CA LEU A 114 -22.35 31.36 -18.52
C LEU A 114 -23.18 31.54 -17.25
N GLY A 115 -24.28 32.28 -17.27
CA GLY A 115 -25.16 32.44 -16.11
C GLY A 115 -25.74 31.11 -15.61
N SER A 116 -26.33 30.31 -16.49
CA SER A 116 -26.85 28.98 -16.12
C SER A 116 -25.76 28.02 -15.63
N LYS A 117 -24.56 28.06 -16.24
CA LYS A 117 -23.42 27.25 -15.80
C LYS A 117 -22.92 27.69 -14.42
N ALA A 118 -22.82 29.00 -14.17
CA ALA A 118 -22.43 29.54 -12.88
C ALA A 118 -23.40 29.11 -11.78
N ILE A 119 -24.72 29.16 -12.03
CA ILE A 119 -25.71 28.68 -11.07
C ILE A 119 -25.53 27.18 -10.78
N LEU A 120 -25.37 26.36 -11.83
CA LEU A 120 -25.17 24.91 -11.66
C LEU A 120 -23.92 24.59 -10.81
N GLU A 121 -22.77 25.19 -11.12
CA GLU A 121 -21.54 24.97 -10.36
C GLU A 121 -21.62 25.56 -8.95
N PHE A 122 -22.28 26.71 -8.78
CA PHE A 122 -22.45 27.33 -7.48
C PHE A 122 -23.29 26.46 -6.55
N LEU A 123 -24.43 25.93 -7.04
CA LEU A 123 -25.31 25.09 -6.23
C LEU A 123 -24.67 23.75 -5.86
N LYS A 124 -23.76 23.20 -6.68
CA LYS A 124 -22.97 22.01 -6.31
C LYS A 124 -22.08 22.26 -5.10
N LEU A 125 -21.50 23.47 -5.00
CA LEU A 125 -20.54 23.83 -3.96
C LEU A 125 -21.22 24.35 -2.69
N TYR A 126 -22.26 25.18 -2.83
CA TYR A 126 -22.86 25.95 -1.73
C TYR A 126 -24.34 25.63 -1.48
N GLY A 127 -25.00 24.89 -2.38
CA GLY A 127 -26.42 24.56 -2.25
C GLY A 127 -26.70 23.37 -1.32
N GLY A 128 -25.70 22.54 -1.01
CA GLY A 128 -25.88 21.25 -0.32
C GLY A 128 -26.46 21.32 1.10
N GLN A 129 -26.48 22.50 1.72
CA GLN A 129 -27.15 22.72 3.01
C GLN A 129 -28.67 22.86 2.90
N TYR A 130 -29.21 22.99 1.68
CA TYR A 130 -30.63 23.14 1.42
C TYR A 130 -31.24 21.93 0.71
N SER A 131 -32.47 21.56 1.09
CA SER A 131 -33.19 20.50 0.35
C SER A 131 -33.76 21.02 -0.97
N HIS A 132 -34.08 22.31 -1.02
CA HIS A 132 -34.58 22.98 -2.21
C HIS A 132 -33.95 24.36 -2.36
N MET A 133 -33.77 24.79 -3.60
CA MET A 133 -33.41 26.16 -3.93
C MET A 133 -34.58 26.87 -4.56
N PHE A 134 -34.78 28.11 -4.13
CA PHE A 134 -35.82 29.00 -4.57
C PHE A 134 -35.23 30.17 -5.35
N ALA A 135 -35.93 30.57 -6.41
CA ALA A 135 -35.66 31.78 -7.17
C ALA A 135 -36.97 32.48 -7.53
N ASP A 136 -36.95 33.80 -7.52
CA ASP A 136 -38.10 34.70 -7.76
C ASP A 136 -37.74 35.81 -8.76
N PRO A 137 -37.36 35.46 -10.01
CA PRO A 137 -37.13 36.47 -11.01
C PRO A 137 -38.40 37.27 -11.34
N ASP A 138 -38.20 38.51 -11.75
CA ASP A 138 -39.25 39.30 -12.41
C ASP A 138 -39.79 38.53 -13.63
N SER A 139 -41.11 38.46 -13.74
CA SER A 139 -41.85 37.72 -14.78
C SER A 139 -41.55 38.22 -16.20
N SER A 140 -41.16 39.48 -16.35
CA SER A 140 -40.75 40.07 -17.63
C SER A 140 -39.29 39.80 -17.98
N ASN A 141 -38.47 39.30 -17.04
CA ASN A 141 -37.09 38.91 -17.26
C ASN A 141 -36.96 37.51 -17.85
N ILE A 142 -37.41 37.35 -19.10
CA ILE A 142 -37.39 36.06 -19.83
C ILE A 142 -35.98 35.45 -19.91
N ALA A 143 -34.93 36.29 -19.93
CA ALA A 143 -33.55 35.82 -20.01
C ALA A 143 -33.12 35.04 -18.76
N VAL A 144 -33.44 35.55 -17.56
CA VAL A 144 -33.09 34.88 -16.30
C VAL A 144 -33.97 33.65 -16.05
N ILE A 145 -35.26 33.71 -16.40
CA ILE A 145 -36.17 32.54 -16.30
C ILE A 145 -35.61 31.37 -17.12
N LYS A 146 -35.20 31.62 -18.38
CA LYS A 146 -34.56 30.60 -19.21
C LYS A 146 -33.22 30.11 -18.65
N ALA A 147 -32.47 30.97 -17.96
CA ALA A 147 -31.22 30.56 -17.30
C ALA A 147 -31.49 29.64 -16.10
N TYR A 148 -32.53 29.94 -15.31
CA TYR A 148 -32.97 29.13 -14.18
C TYR A 148 -33.54 27.78 -14.64
N GLU A 149 -34.38 27.76 -15.70
CA GLU A 149 -34.85 26.52 -16.32
C GLU A 149 -33.69 25.63 -16.78
N LYS A 150 -32.68 26.20 -17.46
CA LYS A 150 -31.46 25.47 -17.85
C LYS A 150 -30.65 24.98 -16.65
N ALA A 151 -30.70 25.68 -15.52
CA ALA A 151 -30.07 25.27 -14.27
C ALA A 151 -30.92 24.23 -13.49
N GLY A 152 -32.07 23.81 -14.02
CA GLY A 152 -32.93 22.76 -13.46
C GLY A 152 -34.04 23.26 -12.53
N PHE A 153 -34.32 24.56 -12.51
CA PHE A 153 -35.46 25.10 -11.78
C PHE A 153 -36.76 24.90 -12.56
N LYS A 154 -37.85 24.61 -11.85
CA LYS A 154 -39.20 24.50 -12.40
C LYS A 154 -40.06 25.63 -11.86
N LYS A 155 -40.90 26.21 -12.72
CA LYS A 155 -41.91 27.18 -12.30
C LYS A 155 -42.93 26.50 -11.37
N VAL A 156 -43.29 27.19 -10.29
CA VAL A 156 -44.24 26.70 -9.28
C VAL A 156 -45.48 27.59 -9.22
N SER A 157 -45.30 28.90 -9.35
CA SER A 157 -46.41 29.87 -9.30
C SER A 157 -45.98 31.20 -9.95
N GLU A 158 -46.93 31.93 -10.53
CA GLU A 158 -46.75 33.33 -10.94
C GLU A 158 -47.49 34.23 -9.94
N GLN A 159 -46.81 35.26 -9.45
CA GLN A 159 -47.36 36.21 -8.47
C GLN A 159 -47.82 37.47 -9.19
N GLU A 160 -49.08 37.50 -9.62
CA GLU A 160 -49.64 38.64 -10.37
C GLU A 160 -49.46 39.99 -9.65
N ASP A 161 -49.61 40.01 -8.32
CA ASP A 161 -49.52 41.25 -7.53
C ASP A 161 -48.09 41.82 -7.41
N THR A 162 -47.06 40.96 -7.47
CA THR A 162 -45.66 41.38 -7.32
C THR A 162 -44.88 41.32 -8.63
N GLY A 163 -45.46 40.74 -9.68
CA GLY A 163 -44.78 40.52 -10.95
C GLY A 163 -43.68 39.46 -10.89
N GLU A 164 -43.60 38.63 -9.84
CA GLU A 164 -42.56 37.60 -9.67
C GLU A 164 -42.99 36.25 -10.26
N THR A 165 -42.06 35.51 -10.87
CA THR A 165 -42.24 34.09 -11.20
C THR A 165 -41.53 33.24 -10.15
N TRP A 166 -42.26 32.49 -9.33
CA TRP A 166 -41.65 31.59 -8.35
C TRP A 166 -41.17 30.31 -9.00
N MET A 167 -39.90 30.01 -8.81
CA MET A 167 -39.24 28.83 -9.35
C MET A 167 -38.51 28.07 -8.24
N ILE A 168 -38.58 26.74 -8.29
CA ILE A 168 -37.91 25.86 -7.33
C ILE A 168 -37.06 24.82 -8.04
N LYS A 169 -35.92 24.50 -7.44
CA LYS A 169 -35.12 23.33 -7.78
C LYS A 169 -35.02 22.44 -6.56
N ASP A 170 -35.47 21.20 -6.71
CA ASP A 170 -35.24 20.17 -5.71
C ASP A 170 -33.77 19.76 -5.76
N LEU A 171 -33.05 19.99 -4.66
CA LEU A 171 -31.67 19.54 -4.45
C LEU A 171 -31.60 18.21 -3.67
N SER A 172 -32.73 17.76 -3.12
CA SER A 172 -32.86 16.47 -2.42
C SER A 172 -32.98 15.29 -3.38
N LEU A 173 -33.41 15.53 -4.62
CA LEU A 173 -33.35 14.56 -5.72
C LEU A 173 -31.90 14.32 -6.13
N ARG A 174 -31.26 13.39 -5.42
CA ARG A 174 -29.99 12.81 -5.84
C ARG A 174 -30.22 11.94 -7.06
N ASN A 175 -29.21 11.84 -7.92
CA ASN A 175 -29.22 10.85 -9.00
C ASN A 175 -29.43 9.45 -8.41
N ASP A 176 -30.02 8.53 -9.19
CA ASP A 176 -30.16 7.15 -8.76
C ASP A 176 -28.78 6.61 -8.32
N PRO A 177 -28.67 6.05 -7.10
CA PRO A 177 -27.39 5.65 -6.55
C PRO A 177 -26.71 4.57 -7.40
N LEU A 178 -27.45 3.63 -7.98
CA LEU A 178 -26.83 2.52 -8.70
C LEU A 178 -26.17 2.97 -10.02
N PRO A 179 -26.85 3.72 -10.92
CA PRO A 179 -26.19 4.33 -12.08
C PRO A 179 -25.03 5.26 -11.69
N THR A 180 -25.16 5.99 -10.58
CA THR A 180 -24.09 6.84 -10.07
C THR A 180 -22.84 6.02 -9.71
N ILE A 181 -23.00 4.93 -8.95
CA ILE A 181 -21.90 4.05 -8.58
C ILE A 181 -21.29 3.40 -9.83
N GLN A 182 -22.11 2.91 -10.76
CA GLN A 182 -21.62 2.30 -12.01
C GLN A 182 -20.76 3.28 -12.83
N LYS A 183 -21.17 4.54 -12.89
CA LYS A 183 -20.41 5.61 -13.56
C LYS A 183 -19.10 5.91 -12.82
N LEU A 184 -19.15 6.02 -11.48
CA LEU A 184 -17.96 6.23 -10.63
C LEU A 184 -16.91 5.12 -10.84
N ILE A 185 -17.34 3.86 -10.83
CA ILE A 185 -16.47 2.71 -11.01
C ILE A 185 -15.73 2.81 -12.35
N LYS A 186 -16.46 3.12 -13.42
CA LYS A 186 -15.88 3.23 -14.76
C LYS A 186 -14.87 4.38 -14.89
N GLU A 187 -15.13 5.50 -14.23
CA GLU A 187 -14.29 6.71 -14.34
C GLU A 187 -13.07 6.67 -13.41
N ARG A 188 -13.20 6.07 -12.22
CA ARG A 188 -12.21 6.20 -11.16
C ARG A 188 -11.57 4.89 -10.71
N TYR A 189 -12.29 3.77 -10.81
CA TYR A 189 -11.82 2.47 -10.34
C TYR A 189 -11.97 1.38 -11.42
N PRO A 190 -11.47 1.61 -12.67
CA PRO A 190 -11.70 0.70 -13.79
C PRO A 190 -11.07 -0.69 -13.59
N ASP A 191 -10.00 -0.77 -12.79
CA ASP A 191 -9.23 -2.00 -12.55
C ASP A 191 -9.68 -2.78 -11.29
N ALA A 192 -10.73 -2.30 -10.60
CA ALA A 192 -11.24 -2.97 -9.42
C ALA A 192 -11.80 -4.35 -9.77
N LYS A 193 -11.48 -5.35 -8.94
CA LYS A 193 -11.87 -6.76 -9.14
C LYS A 193 -13.18 -7.12 -8.47
N ALA A 194 -13.50 -6.46 -7.37
CA ALA A 194 -14.77 -6.62 -6.66
C ALA A 194 -15.18 -5.30 -6.00
N ILE A 195 -16.48 -4.97 -6.07
CA ILE A 195 -17.03 -3.79 -5.40
C ILE A 195 -18.32 -4.15 -4.67
N PHE A 196 -18.34 -3.87 -3.37
CA PHE A 196 -19.49 -4.08 -2.50
C PHE A 196 -20.05 -2.74 -2.04
N TRP A 197 -21.29 -2.44 -2.45
CA TRP A 197 -22.03 -1.27 -2.02
C TRP A 197 -22.86 -1.61 -0.77
N ALA A 198 -22.49 -1.01 0.35
CA ALA A 198 -23.11 -1.27 1.64
C ALA A 198 -23.84 -0.03 2.18
N GLY A 199 -24.16 -0.06 3.47
CA GLY A 199 -24.77 1.07 4.15
C GLY A 199 -26.28 1.22 3.94
N SER A 200 -26.84 2.27 4.53
CA SER A 200 -28.30 2.48 4.58
C SER A 200 -28.95 2.61 3.19
N VAL A 201 -28.23 3.20 2.22
CA VAL A 201 -28.76 3.42 0.87
C VAL A 201 -28.87 2.10 0.09
N SER A 202 -27.92 1.17 0.28
CA SER A 202 -27.93 -0.13 -0.40
C SER A 202 -29.17 -0.99 -0.07
N VAL A 203 -29.79 -0.74 1.08
CA VAL A 203 -30.98 -1.44 1.58
C VAL A 203 -32.25 -0.58 1.56
N ASN A 204 -32.26 0.53 0.80
CA ASN A 204 -33.39 1.47 0.69
C ASN A 204 -33.84 2.10 2.03
N GLN A 205 -32.92 2.26 2.99
CA GLN A 205 -33.16 2.93 4.28
C GLN A 205 -32.36 4.24 4.40
N GLY A 206 -31.83 4.74 3.28
CA GLY A 206 -31.07 5.98 3.23
C GLY A 206 -31.94 7.21 3.51
N THR A 207 -31.32 8.26 4.05
CA THR A 207 -31.93 9.58 4.21
C THR A 207 -31.27 10.57 3.25
N SER A 208 -31.78 11.81 3.18
CA SER A 208 -31.16 12.90 2.43
C SER A 208 -29.75 13.30 2.95
N ALA A 209 -29.32 12.75 4.10
CA ALA A 209 -27.99 12.93 4.67
C ALA A 209 -27.09 11.69 4.56
N SER A 210 -27.60 10.56 4.04
CA SER A 210 -26.80 9.34 3.88
C SER A 210 -25.67 9.52 2.86
N ASP A 211 -24.62 8.73 3.00
CA ASP A 211 -23.52 8.52 2.08
C ASP A 211 -23.67 7.18 1.31
N LEU A 212 -22.84 6.98 0.29
CA LEU A 212 -22.65 5.70 -0.38
C LEU A 212 -21.37 5.05 0.15
N ASP A 213 -21.53 4.00 0.95
CA ASP A 213 -20.43 3.19 1.47
C ASP A 213 -19.98 2.14 0.44
N LEU A 214 -18.74 2.21 -0.03
CA LEU A 214 -18.19 1.31 -1.04
C LEU A 214 -16.93 0.60 -0.54
N VAL A 215 -16.92 -0.73 -0.53
CA VAL A 215 -15.67 -1.51 -0.40
C VAL A 215 -15.19 -1.87 -1.79
N ILE A 216 -14.01 -1.40 -2.17
CA ILE A 216 -13.43 -1.56 -3.50
C ILE A 216 -12.15 -2.36 -3.37
N VAL A 217 -12.12 -3.54 -3.99
CA VAL A 217 -11.01 -4.49 -3.86
C VAL A 217 -10.32 -4.69 -5.19
N PHE A 218 -9.02 -4.43 -5.23
CA PHE A 218 -8.12 -4.63 -6.37
C PHE A 218 -7.37 -5.96 -6.23
N GLU A 219 -6.70 -6.37 -7.30
CA GLU A 219 -5.77 -7.50 -7.26
C GLU A 219 -4.61 -7.24 -6.28
N GLU A 220 -4.06 -6.03 -6.34
CA GLU A 220 -2.95 -5.57 -5.52
C GLU A 220 -3.06 -4.05 -5.34
N VAL A 221 -2.75 -3.56 -4.13
CA VAL A 221 -2.60 -2.11 -3.87
C VAL A 221 -1.25 -1.82 -3.22
N ALA A 222 -0.68 -0.64 -3.47
CA ALA A 222 0.57 -0.24 -2.81
C ALA A 222 0.39 -0.08 -1.28
N HIS A 223 -0.81 0.32 -0.85
CA HIS A 223 -1.27 0.35 0.53
C HIS A 223 -2.80 0.49 0.52
N ALA A 224 -3.46 0.03 1.58
CA ALA A 224 -4.88 0.29 1.79
C ALA A 224 -5.14 1.74 2.23
N TYR A 225 -6.26 2.31 1.81
CA TYR A 225 -6.66 3.65 2.19
C TYR A 225 -8.19 3.80 2.18
N ARG A 226 -8.68 4.79 2.93
CA ARG A 226 -10.08 5.21 2.93
C ARG A 226 -10.16 6.64 2.43
N GLU A 227 -11.15 6.94 1.60
CA GLU A 227 -11.34 8.27 1.07
C GLU A 227 -12.80 8.69 1.01
N ALA A 228 -13.05 9.97 1.30
CA ALA A 228 -14.37 10.57 1.24
C ALA A 228 -14.39 11.72 0.22
N PHE A 229 -15.40 11.74 -0.66
CA PHE A 229 -15.52 12.74 -1.73
C PHE A 229 -16.97 12.87 -2.22
N ILE A 230 -17.29 13.96 -2.93
CA ILE A 230 -18.60 14.14 -3.57
C ILE A 230 -18.53 13.69 -5.03
N TYR A 231 -19.45 12.83 -5.46
CA TYR A 231 -19.58 12.37 -6.84
C TYR A 231 -21.04 12.31 -7.28
N ASP A 232 -21.36 12.98 -8.39
CA ASP A 232 -22.71 13.05 -8.98
C ASP A 232 -23.84 13.36 -7.96
N GLY A 233 -23.54 14.23 -6.99
CA GLY A 233 -24.48 14.64 -5.93
C GLY A 233 -24.51 13.74 -4.70
N TRP A 234 -23.68 12.69 -4.64
CA TRP A 234 -23.57 11.80 -3.49
C TRP A 234 -22.26 12.02 -2.72
N PRO A 235 -22.30 12.11 -1.38
CA PRO A 235 -21.15 11.80 -0.56
C PRO A 235 -20.80 10.32 -0.71
N ILE A 236 -19.55 10.04 -1.06
CA ILE A 236 -18.99 8.69 -1.20
C ILE A 236 -18.00 8.46 -0.06
N ASP A 237 -18.08 7.30 0.58
CA ASP A 237 -17.09 6.80 1.53
C ASP A 237 -16.53 5.48 1.00
N ALA A 238 -15.31 5.52 0.46
CA ALA A 238 -14.69 4.40 -0.25
C ALA A 238 -13.55 3.78 0.57
N PHE A 239 -13.59 2.46 0.73
CA PHE A 239 -12.60 1.63 1.42
C PHE A 239 -11.82 0.83 0.38
N ILE A 240 -10.55 1.16 0.19
CA ILE A 240 -9.71 0.61 -0.89
C ILE A 240 -8.75 -0.43 -0.33
N HIS A 241 -8.84 -1.65 -0.86
CA HIS A 241 -8.08 -2.79 -0.37
C HIS A 241 -7.63 -3.74 -1.49
N ASP A 242 -6.73 -4.64 -1.14
CA ASP A 242 -6.50 -5.95 -1.76
C ASP A 242 -6.78 -7.06 -0.73
N LEU A 243 -6.51 -8.32 -1.07
CA LEU A 243 -6.76 -9.45 -0.16
C LEU A 243 -5.90 -9.40 1.11
N ASP A 244 -4.62 -9.01 1.01
CA ASP A 244 -3.69 -9.04 2.13
C ASP A 244 -4.01 -7.93 3.14
N THR A 245 -4.33 -6.73 2.65
CA THR A 245 -4.77 -5.64 3.51
C THR A 245 -6.12 -5.92 4.15
N LEU A 246 -7.07 -6.59 3.47
CA LEU A 246 -8.30 -7.08 4.12
C LEU A 246 -8.00 -8.04 5.26
N ARG A 247 -7.12 -9.03 5.06
CA ARG A 247 -6.71 -9.96 6.12
C ARG A 247 -6.15 -9.22 7.33
N TYR A 248 -5.28 -8.24 7.09
CA TYR A 248 -4.72 -7.41 8.15
C TYR A 248 -5.81 -6.69 8.96
N PHE A 249 -6.73 -5.96 8.31
CA PHE A 249 -7.76 -5.20 9.02
C PHE A 249 -8.81 -6.09 9.70
N PHE A 250 -9.09 -7.26 9.12
CA PHE A 250 -9.93 -8.26 9.77
C PHE A 250 -9.30 -8.78 11.06
N GLU A 251 -8.01 -9.08 11.05
CA GLU A 251 -7.28 -9.54 12.24
C GLU A 251 -7.08 -8.43 13.26
N GLU A 252 -6.83 -7.19 12.83
CA GLU A 252 -6.77 -6.01 13.70
C GLU A 252 -8.11 -5.77 14.39
N SER A 253 -9.23 -5.88 13.65
CA SER A 253 -10.56 -5.81 14.24
C SER A 253 -10.78 -6.94 15.24
N ARG A 254 -10.44 -8.18 14.87
CA ARG A 254 -10.60 -9.37 15.73
C ARG A 254 -9.85 -9.21 17.06
N THR A 255 -8.58 -8.83 16.99
CA THR A 255 -7.70 -8.74 18.17
C THR A 255 -7.84 -7.43 18.95
N GLY A 256 -8.24 -6.35 18.27
CA GLY A 256 -8.45 -5.03 18.83
C GLY A 256 -9.89 -4.79 19.32
N ASN A 257 -10.61 -3.92 18.62
CA ASN A 257 -11.91 -3.38 19.06
C ASN A 257 -13.09 -4.36 18.90
N GLY A 258 -12.96 -5.41 18.09
CA GLY A 258 -14.00 -6.39 17.81
C GLY A 258 -15.16 -5.84 16.98
N ILE A 259 -14.93 -4.80 16.16
CA ILE A 259 -15.93 -4.17 15.28
C ILE A 259 -15.91 -4.83 13.90
N SER A 260 -16.96 -5.55 13.55
CA SER A 260 -17.03 -6.35 12.32
C SER A 260 -17.60 -5.62 11.09
N GLY A 261 -17.63 -4.29 11.10
CA GLY A 261 -18.27 -3.47 10.08
C GLY A 261 -17.85 -3.82 8.65
N LEU A 262 -16.54 -3.93 8.40
CA LEU A 262 -16.00 -4.23 7.06
C LEU A 262 -16.42 -5.61 6.55
N CYS A 263 -16.41 -6.64 7.41
CA CYS A 263 -16.88 -7.98 7.05
C CYS A 263 -18.35 -7.97 6.65
N TYR A 264 -19.21 -7.29 7.42
CA TYR A 264 -20.63 -7.18 7.09
C TYR A 264 -20.89 -6.33 5.85
N MET A 265 -20.09 -5.30 5.58
CA MET A 265 -20.18 -4.52 4.33
C MET A 265 -19.89 -5.40 3.11
N ILE A 266 -18.93 -6.32 3.20
CA ILE A 266 -18.60 -7.28 2.12
C ILE A 266 -19.69 -8.35 1.95
N LEU A 267 -20.18 -8.91 3.05
CA LEU A 267 -21.12 -10.04 3.01
C LEU A 267 -22.55 -9.61 2.67
N ASN A 268 -23.02 -8.52 3.27
CA ASN A 268 -24.39 -8.03 3.12
C ASN A 268 -24.50 -6.92 2.07
N GLY A 269 -23.36 -6.34 1.65
CA GLY A 269 -23.34 -5.32 0.61
C GLY A 269 -23.77 -5.85 -0.74
N ARG A 270 -24.46 -5.01 -1.49
CA ARG A 270 -24.83 -5.29 -2.88
C ARG A 270 -23.57 -5.28 -3.74
N GLU A 271 -23.23 -6.43 -4.30
CA GLU A 271 -22.12 -6.51 -5.25
C GLU A 271 -22.49 -5.78 -6.54
N VAL A 272 -21.71 -4.76 -6.89
CA VAL A 272 -21.97 -3.91 -8.08
C VAL A 272 -21.20 -4.43 -9.29
N THR A 273 -20.07 -5.09 -9.06
CA THR A 273 -19.37 -5.90 -10.06
C THR A 273 -20.11 -7.21 -10.32
N ASN A 274 -19.91 -7.83 -11.49
CA ASN A 274 -20.41 -9.18 -11.71
C ASN A 274 -19.69 -10.17 -10.77
N PRO A 275 -20.42 -11.07 -10.08
CA PRO A 275 -19.82 -12.09 -9.24
C PRO A 275 -18.72 -12.90 -9.94
N SER A 276 -17.56 -13.01 -9.30
CA SER A 276 -16.37 -13.67 -9.83
C SER A 276 -15.79 -14.66 -8.81
N ALA A 277 -14.81 -15.47 -9.22
CA ALA A 277 -14.06 -16.30 -8.27
C ALA A 277 -13.34 -15.42 -7.23
N PHE A 278 -12.83 -14.27 -7.65
CA PHE A 278 -12.17 -13.29 -6.79
C PHE A 278 -13.11 -12.73 -5.72
N SER A 279 -14.31 -12.26 -6.10
CA SER A 279 -15.28 -11.72 -5.14
C SER A 279 -15.84 -12.78 -4.21
N LYS A 280 -15.99 -14.03 -4.67
CA LYS A 280 -16.31 -15.18 -3.82
C LYS A 280 -15.24 -15.44 -2.77
N ASN A 281 -13.95 -15.41 -3.14
CA ASN A 281 -12.85 -15.59 -2.19
C ASN A 281 -12.84 -14.51 -1.10
N ILE A 282 -13.14 -13.25 -1.46
CA ILE A 282 -13.26 -12.16 -0.47
C ILE A 282 -14.41 -12.41 0.51
N LYS A 283 -15.57 -12.87 0.01
CA LYS A 283 -16.72 -13.22 0.86
C LYS A 283 -16.42 -14.41 1.76
N ILE A 284 -15.75 -15.45 1.25
CA ILE A 284 -15.31 -16.60 2.06
C ILE A 284 -14.40 -16.12 3.19
N LEU A 285 -13.39 -15.30 2.87
CA LEU A 285 -12.49 -14.72 3.86
C LEU A 285 -13.24 -13.94 4.94
N ALA A 286 -14.15 -13.04 4.56
CA ALA A 286 -14.95 -12.28 5.52
C ALA A 286 -15.81 -13.19 6.41
N GLN A 287 -16.38 -14.26 5.84
CA GLN A 287 -17.19 -15.24 6.56
C GLN A 287 -16.36 -16.08 7.54
N GLU A 288 -15.17 -16.53 7.14
CA GLU A 288 -14.23 -17.26 7.99
C GLU A 288 -13.86 -16.45 9.23
N VAL A 289 -13.55 -15.16 9.05
CA VAL A 289 -13.27 -14.27 10.18
C VAL A 289 -14.49 -14.11 11.07
N LEU A 290 -15.68 -13.85 10.53
CA LEU A 290 -16.88 -13.74 11.35
C LEU A 290 -17.16 -15.00 12.17
N ASN A 291 -16.96 -16.18 11.56
CA ASN A 291 -17.14 -17.47 12.22
C ASN A 291 -16.11 -17.70 13.33
N ALA A 292 -14.88 -17.21 13.16
CA ALA A 292 -13.85 -17.29 14.19
C ALA A 292 -14.17 -16.44 15.43
N GLY A 293 -15.00 -15.41 15.27
CA GLY A 293 -15.35 -14.49 16.36
C GLY A 293 -14.22 -13.50 16.68
N PRO A 294 -14.48 -12.47 17.50
CA PRO A 294 -13.42 -11.61 18.02
C PRO A 294 -12.44 -12.41 18.90
N ALA A 295 -11.28 -11.84 19.21
CA ALA A 295 -10.39 -12.42 20.19
C ALA A 295 -11.04 -12.38 21.57
N ILE A 296 -10.95 -13.51 22.27
CA ILE A 296 -11.47 -13.70 23.62
C ILE A 296 -10.68 -12.78 24.56
N TRP A 297 -11.39 -11.99 25.36
CA TRP A 297 -10.79 -11.25 26.46
C TRP A 297 -10.39 -12.19 27.58
N ASP A 298 -9.14 -12.06 28.04
CA ASP A 298 -8.72 -12.67 29.29
C ASP A 298 -9.27 -11.91 30.50
N GLN A 299 -9.05 -12.48 31.69
CA GLN A 299 -9.56 -11.89 32.93
C GLN A 299 -8.96 -10.51 33.21
N GLU A 300 -7.71 -10.24 32.78
CA GLU A 300 -7.07 -8.94 32.95
C GLU A 300 -7.79 -7.87 32.13
N GLN A 301 -8.08 -8.18 30.85
CA GLN A 301 -8.82 -7.29 29.96
C GLN A 301 -10.27 -7.10 30.43
N ILE A 302 -10.97 -8.14 30.89
CA ILE A 302 -12.32 -7.99 31.49
C ILE A 302 -12.28 -7.06 32.70
N ASN A 303 -11.31 -7.24 33.61
CA ASN A 303 -11.18 -6.41 34.80
C ASN A 303 -10.84 -4.96 34.46
N LYS A 304 -10.02 -4.73 33.44
CA LYS A 304 -9.70 -3.39 32.94
C LYS A 304 -10.95 -2.66 32.44
N GLU A 305 -11.75 -3.29 31.59
CA GLU A 305 -12.97 -2.65 31.07
C GLU A 305 -14.02 -2.44 32.17
N ARG A 306 -14.17 -3.41 33.09
CA ARG A 306 -15.02 -3.26 34.28
C ARG A 306 -14.60 -2.06 35.13
N PHE A 307 -13.30 -1.87 35.34
CA PHE A 307 -12.77 -0.73 36.07
C PHE A 307 -13.09 0.58 35.36
N LEU A 308 -12.80 0.70 34.05
CA LEU A 308 -13.05 1.93 33.28
C LEU A 308 -14.55 2.30 33.29
N ILE A 309 -15.44 1.30 33.16
CA ILE A 309 -16.89 1.50 33.25
C ILE A 309 -17.31 1.95 34.65
N THR A 310 -16.69 1.38 35.70
CA THR A 310 -16.99 1.74 37.09
C THR A 310 -16.54 3.17 37.39
N ASP A 311 -15.33 3.54 36.95
CA ASP A 311 -14.73 4.86 37.13
C ASP A 311 -15.59 5.96 36.49
N VAL A 312 -15.96 5.79 35.21
CA VAL A 312 -16.83 6.78 34.53
C VAL A 312 -18.24 6.82 35.11
N LEU A 313 -18.74 5.70 35.68
CA LEU A 313 -20.06 5.70 36.31
C LEU A 313 -20.07 6.59 37.56
N ASP A 314 -18.97 6.63 38.31
CA ASP A 314 -18.86 7.53 39.48
C ASP A 314 -18.85 9.00 39.05
N ASP A 315 -18.20 9.36 37.93
CA ASP A 315 -18.28 10.72 37.35
C ASP A 315 -19.71 11.10 36.94
N ILE A 316 -20.50 10.13 36.48
CA ILE A 316 -21.92 10.35 36.11
C ILE A 316 -22.80 10.51 37.34
N LYS A 317 -22.50 9.78 38.42
CA LYS A 317 -23.24 9.82 39.70
C LYS A 317 -22.96 11.11 40.47
N TYR A 318 -21.72 11.59 40.41
CA TYR A 318 -21.24 12.74 41.19
C TYR A 318 -20.56 13.79 40.29
N PRO A 319 -21.28 14.33 39.28
CA PRO A 319 -20.66 15.23 38.32
C PRO A 319 -20.36 16.60 38.92
N THR A 320 -19.26 17.24 38.50
CA THR A 320 -18.98 18.65 38.81
C THR A 320 -19.97 19.58 38.10
N GLY A 321 -20.38 19.20 36.89
CA GLY A 321 -21.24 19.96 36.01
C GLY A 321 -22.04 19.08 35.05
N ARG A 322 -23.13 19.63 34.51
CA ARG A 322 -24.03 18.91 33.61
C ARG A 322 -23.36 18.55 32.28
N ASP A 323 -22.48 19.41 31.81
CA ASP A 323 -21.64 19.21 30.63
C ASP A 323 -20.69 18.02 30.78
N GLU A 324 -19.95 17.92 31.90
CA GLU A 324 -19.11 16.76 32.22
C GLU A 324 -19.95 15.48 32.31
N GLN A 325 -21.10 15.53 32.98
CA GLN A 325 -22.01 14.38 33.09
C GLN A 325 -22.46 13.87 31.71
N ILE A 326 -22.79 14.78 30.78
CA ILE A 326 -23.19 14.42 29.41
C ILE A 326 -22.01 13.81 28.65
N ALA A 327 -20.81 14.35 28.79
CA ALA A 327 -19.61 13.82 28.14
C ALA A 327 -19.27 12.40 28.63
N SER A 328 -19.26 12.19 29.95
CA SER A 328 -19.04 10.88 30.57
C SER A 328 -20.13 9.87 30.16
N ALA A 329 -21.39 10.30 30.12
CA ALA A 329 -22.50 9.46 29.66
C ALA A 329 -22.38 9.09 28.17
N ALA A 330 -21.95 10.01 27.30
CA ALA A 330 -21.75 9.73 25.89
C ALA A 330 -20.64 8.69 25.66
N TRP A 331 -19.54 8.77 26.43
CA TRP A 331 -18.49 7.75 26.40
C TRP A 331 -18.98 6.39 26.94
N LEU A 332 -19.65 6.41 28.10
CA LEU A 332 -20.15 5.18 28.75
C LEU A 332 -21.15 4.43 27.85
N LEU A 333 -21.96 5.14 27.06
CA LEU A 333 -22.88 4.53 26.10
C LEU A 333 -22.16 3.58 25.15
N GLU A 334 -21.03 4.03 24.58
CA GLU A 334 -20.25 3.21 23.67
C GLU A 334 -19.50 2.10 24.42
N ALA A 335 -18.82 2.44 25.51
CA ALA A 335 -18.02 1.49 26.31
C ALA A 335 -18.87 0.34 26.87
N LEU A 336 -20.05 0.63 27.44
CA LEU A 336 -20.93 -0.37 28.03
C LEU A 336 -21.53 -1.30 26.97
N GLY A 337 -21.91 -0.76 25.82
CA GLY A 337 -22.41 -1.55 24.69
C GLY A 337 -21.32 -2.48 24.12
N GLN A 338 -20.09 -1.98 23.97
CA GLN A 338 -18.96 -2.80 23.54
C GLN A 338 -18.62 -3.88 24.56
N PHE A 339 -18.59 -3.55 25.85
CA PHE A 339 -18.36 -4.52 26.93
C PHE A 339 -19.39 -5.65 26.89
N TYR A 340 -20.68 -5.33 26.74
CA TYR A 340 -21.74 -6.35 26.64
C TYR A 340 -21.43 -7.41 25.59
N PHE A 341 -21.07 -7.01 24.36
CA PHE A 341 -20.76 -7.98 23.30
C PHE A 341 -19.40 -8.68 23.52
N ARG A 342 -18.36 -7.91 23.80
CA ARG A 342 -16.97 -8.42 23.83
C ARG A 342 -16.72 -9.36 25.00
N SER A 343 -17.30 -9.09 26.17
CA SER A 343 -17.23 -9.96 27.35
C SER A 343 -17.92 -11.31 27.13
N GLN A 344 -18.77 -11.43 26.10
CA GLN A 344 -19.45 -12.67 25.68
C GLN A 344 -18.81 -13.30 24.42
N ASN A 345 -17.62 -12.84 24.02
CA ASN A 345 -16.96 -13.25 22.78
C ASN A 345 -17.80 -13.03 21.50
N LYS A 346 -18.65 -11.99 21.49
CA LYS A 346 -19.45 -11.59 20.33
C LYS A 346 -18.84 -10.37 19.65
N TRP A 347 -18.96 -10.32 18.33
CA TRP A 347 -18.67 -9.11 17.55
C TRP A 347 -19.51 -7.93 18.06
N CYS A 348 -18.89 -6.75 18.13
CA CYS A 348 -19.55 -5.53 18.58
C CYS A 348 -19.67 -4.52 17.42
N ALA A 349 -20.21 -3.34 17.74
CA ALA A 349 -20.34 -2.22 16.83
C ALA A 349 -19.90 -0.92 17.53
N SER A 350 -19.90 0.18 16.79
CA SER A 350 -19.62 1.52 17.30
C SER A 350 -20.78 2.48 17.09
N GLY A 351 -20.80 3.54 17.90
CA GLY A 351 -21.77 4.63 17.84
C GLY A 351 -23.23 4.15 17.68
N LYS A 352 -23.95 4.71 16.69
CA LYS A 352 -25.39 4.41 16.45
C LYS A 352 -25.68 2.93 16.15
N SER A 353 -24.69 2.16 15.70
CA SER A 353 -24.87 0.76 15.34
C SER A 353 -24.93 -0.17 16.55
N ILE A 354 -24.39 0.23 17.70
CA ILE A 354 -24.48 -0.53 18.97
C ILE A 354 -25.93 -0.83 19.31
N ILE A 355 -26.82 0.16 19.20
CA ILE A 355 -28.24 -0.01 19.50
C ILE A 355 -28.91 -0.98 18.53
N ARG A 356 -28.49 -1.01 17.26
CA ARG A 356 -29.01 -1.98 16.27
C ARG A 356 -28.59 -3.40 16.61
N TYR A 357 -27.34 -3.57 17.05
CA TYR A 357 -26.81 -4.87 17.47
C TYR A 357 -27.50 -5.34 18.74
N LEU A 358 -27.67 -4.47 19.74
CA LEU A 358 -28.43 -4.78 20.95
C LEU A 358 -29.87 -5.18 20.60
N LYS A 359 -30.57 -4.44 19.73
CA LYS A 359 -31.92 -4.79 19.29
C LYS A 359 -32.00 -6.16 18.61
N SER A 360 -30.95 -6.54 17.88
CA SER A 360 -30.90 -7.84 17.20
C SER A 360 -30.56 -8.99 18.16
N ASP A 361 -29.73 -8.76 19.17
CA ASP A 361 -29.25 -9.79 20.10
C ASP A 361 -30.16 -9.95 21.33
N ASN A 362 -30.59 -8.82 21.92
CA ASN A 362 -31.44 -8.75 23.11
C ASN A 362 -32.34 -7.48 23.07
N PRO A 363 -33.55 -7.56 22.48
CA PRO A 363 -34.46 -6.44 22.33
C PRO A 363 -34.85 -5.75 23.65
N ASP A 364 -35.05 -6.53 24.71
CA ASP A 364 -35.44 -6.01 26.02
C ASP A 364 -34.31 -5.20 26.66
N LEU A 365 -33.08 -5.74 26.61
CA LEU A 365 -31.90 -4.99 27.05
C LEU A 365 -31.71 -3.73 26.21
N ALA A 366 -31.94 -3.78 24.90
CA ALA A 366 -31.81 -2.61 24.03
C ALA A 366 -32.79 -1.47 24.40
N LEU A 367 -34.02 -1.83 24.80
CA LEU A 367 -35.02 -0.88 25.28
C LEU A 367 -34.59 -0.26 26.61
N GLU A 368 -34.21 -1.08 27.58
CA GLU A 368 -33.71 -0.65 28.90
C GLU A 368 -32.49 0.25 28.75
N PHE A 369 -31.55 -0.16 27.89
CA PHE A 369 -30.34 0.59 27.57
C PHE A 369 -30.67 1.98 27.02
N THR A 370 -31.57 2.06 26.04
CA THR A 370 -31.99 3.34 25.44
C THR A 370 -32.67 4.24 26.48
N GLN A 371 -33.60 3.70 27.27
CA GLN A 371 -34.36 4.45 28.27
C GLN A 371 -33.47 4.97 29.41
N ALA A 372 -32.49 4.20 29.86
CA ALA A 372 -31.56 4.61 30.90
C ALA A 372 -30.71 5.82 30.49
N PHE A 373 -30.12 5.78 29.28
CA PHE A 373 -29.36 6.91 28.74
C PHE A 373 -30.25 8.11 28.42
N GLU A 374 -31.43 7.89 27.83
CA GLU A 374 -32.38 8.97 27.55
C GLU A 374 -32.82 9.70 28.82
N SER A 375 -33.17 8.96 29.88
CA SER A 375 -33.53 9.53 31.18
C SER A 375 -32.40 10.38 31.76
N LEU A 376 -31.17 9.87 31.71
CA LEU A 376 -29.99 10.63 32.14
C LEU A 376 -29.79 11.89 31.31
N PHE A 377 -29.89 11.83 29.97
CA PHE A 377 -29.71 12.98 29.08
C PHE A 377 -30.82 14.04 29.19
N GLN A 378 -32.04 13.64 29.55
CA GLN A 378 -33.15 14.57 29.76
C GLN A 378 -33.12 15.21 31.14
N THR A 379 -32.84 14.41 32.19
CA THR A 379 -33.15 14.82 33.57
C THR A 379 -31.92 14.99 34.46
N GLY A 380 -30.78 14.39 34.10
CA GLY A 380 -29.58 14.36 34.94
C GLY A 380 -29.57 13.27 36.02
N HIS A 381 -30.66 12.49 36.17
CA HIS A 381 -30.71 11.41 37.15
C HIS A 381 -30.06 10.13 36.62
N SER A 382 -29.12 9.57 37.39
CA SER A 382 -28.31 8.40 37.01
C SER A 382 -28.89 7.05 37.43
N ALA A 383 -29.89 7.01 38.32
CA ALA A 383 -30.33 5.77 38.98
C ALA A 383 -30.67 4.61 38.01
N ALA A 384 -31.34 4.90 36.89
CA ALA A 384 -31.66 3.89 35.89
C ALA A 384 -30.40 3.36 35.17
N LEU A 385 -29.45 4.25 34.88
CA LEU A 385 -28.17 3.88 34.26
C LEU A 385 -27.29 3.07 35.22
N GLU A 386 -27.29 3.41 36.51
CA GLU A 386 -26.57 2.65 37.53
C GLU A 386 -27.04 1.19 37.59
N LEU A 387 -28.36 0.97 37.62
CA LEU A 387 -28.95 -0.38 37.62
C LEU A 387 -28.58 -1.16 36.35
N LEU A 388 -28.61 -0.51 35.19
CA LEU A 388 -28.21 -1.12 33.92
C LEU A 388 -26.73 -1.52 33.91
N VAL A 389 -25.83 -0.64 34.37
CA VAL A 389 -24.40 -0.94 34.44
C VAL A 389 -24.15 -2.12 35.38
N MET A 390 -24.74 -2.10 36.59
CA MET A 390 -24.61 -3.21 37.54
C MET A 390 -25.09 -4.52 36.91
N LYS A 391 -26.25 -4.52 36.24
CA LYS A 391 -26.80 -5.70 35.55
C LYS A 391 -25.86 -6.27 34.48
N ILE A 392 -25.22 -5.42 33.67
CA ILE A 392 -24.30 -5.85 32.61
C ILE A 392 -22.99 -6.39 33.19
N LEU A 393 -22.48 -5.80 34.27
CA LEU A 393 -21.21 -6.21 34.87
C LEU A 393 -21.34 -7.39 35.84
N GLU A 394 -22.54 -7.65 36.40
CA GLU A 394 -22.77 -8.68 37.43
C GLU A 394 -22.25 -10.08 37.05
N PRO A 395 -22.45 -10.59 35.82
CA PRO A 395 -21.92 -11.90 35.43
C PRO A 395 -20.39 -12.00 35.48
N TYR A 396 -19.70 -10.86 35.52
CA TYR A 396 -18.25 -10.73 35.52
C TYR A 396 -17.71 -10.26 36.88
N GLY A 397 -18.55 -10.22 37.92
CA GLY A 397 -18.19 -9.83 39.28
C GLY A 397 -18.63 -8.41 39.68
N GLY A 398 -19.49 -7.75 38.88
CA GLY A 398 -20.07 -6.44 39.19
C GLY A 398 -19.09 -5.27 38.97
N LEU A 399 -19.34 -4.15 39.66
CA LEU A 399 -18.46 -2.98 39.66
C LEU A 399 -17.05 -3.35 40.18
N PHE A 400 -16.01 -2.70 39.66
CA PHE A 400 -14.63 -3.02 40.02
C PHE A 400 -13.78 -1.78 40.29
N TRP A 401 -13.55 -1.50 41.57
CA TRP A 401 -12.66 -0.44 42.05
C TRP A 401 -11.54 -1.03 42.91
N ASN A 402 -11.93 -1.72 43.98
CA ASN A 402 -10.98 -2.23 44.96
C ASN A 402 -10.13 -3.37 44.38
N GLY A 403 -8.82 -3.16 44.35
CA GLY A 403 -7.87 -4.16 43.85
C GLY A 403 -7.59 -4.09 42.35
N PHE A 404 -8.11 -3.10 41.61
CA PHE A 404 -7.69 -2.88 40.24
C PHE A 404 -6.21 -2.51 40.18
N ARG A 405 -5.47 -3.19 39.30
CA ARG A 405 -4.09 -2.90 38.96
C ARG A 405 -3.91 -3.21 37.48
N SER A 406 -3.29 -2.29 36.76
CA SER A 406 -2.83 -2.50 35.39
C SER A 406 -1.36 -2.12 35.33
N ASP A 407 -0.51 -3.06 34.93
CA ASP A 407 0.91 -2.79 34.74
C ASP A 407 1.13 -2.33 33.30
N ALA A 408 1.87 -1.21 33.14
CA ALA A 408 2.31 -0.81 31.82
C ALA A 408 3.20 -1.88 31.20
N SER A 409 3.20 -1.97 29.86
CA SER A 409 4.11 -2.86 29.13
C SER A 409 5.55 -2.67 29.62
N LYS A 410 6.31 -3.76 29.78
CA LYS A 410 7.73 -3.69 30.15
C LYS A 410 8.54 -2.79 29.19
N LYS A 411 8.09 -2.68 27.92
CA LYS A 411 8.67 -1.81 26.90
C LYS A 411 8.47 -0.31 27.18
N ALA A 412 7.50 0.08 28.02
CA ALA A 412 7.27 1.47 28.40
C ALA A 412 8.39 2.04 29.28
N LYS A 413 9.18 1.18 29.93
CA LYS A 413 10.34 1.61 30.69
C LYS A 413 11.51 1.86 29.74
N ILE A 414 11.77 3.13 29.44
CA ILE A 414 12.99 3.51 28.72
C ILE A 414 14.19 3.25 29.64
N LEU A 415 14.97 2.23 29.33
CA LEU A 415 16.18 1.92 30.06
C LEU A 415 17.29 2.90 29.66
N LYS A 416 17.86 3.59 30.66
CA LYS A 416 18.92 4.57 30.43
C LYS A 416 20.20 3.83 30.03
N PRO A 417 20.90 4.29 28.99
CA PRO A 417 22.15 3.67 28.60
C PRO A 417 23.19 3.85 29.72
N VAL A 418 23.99 2.82 29.97
CA VAL A 418 24.99 2.78 31.05
C VAL A 418 26.28 3.41 30.56
N LEU A 419 26.83 4.39 31.28
CA LEU A 419 28.16 4.94 30.97
C LEU A 419 29.22 3.86 31.23
N LEU A 420 29.90 3.40 30.19
CA LEU A 420 31.00 2.44 30.31
C LEU A 420 32.34 3.13 30.56
N LYS A 421 32.59 4.26 29.90
CA LYS A 421 33.91 4.91 29.94
C LYS A 421 33.86 6.38 29.53
N GLU A 422 34.64 7.22 30.21
CA GLU A 422 34.99 8.56 29.71
C GLU A 422 36.36 8.53 29.02
N LEU A 423 36.47 9.22 27.88
CA LEU A 423 37.68 9.33 27.08
C LEU A 423 38.26 10.75 27.17
N LYS A 424 39.50 10.91 26.71
CA LYS A 424 40.11 12.24 26.49
C LYS A 424 39.21 13.08 25.57
N ASN A 425 39.19 14.39 25.77
CA ASN A 425 38.34 15.36 25.05
C ASN A 425 36.83 15.26 25.38
N ASN A 426 36.47 14.83 26.59
CA ASN A 426 35.08 14.79 27.10
C ASN A 426 34.12 13.87 26.31
N TYR A 427 34.63 12.88 25.58
CA TYR A 427 33.78 11.86 24.96
C TYR A 427 33.38 10.79 25.99
N ARG A 428 32.15 10.29 25.88
CA ARG A 428 31.59 9.27 26.77
C ARG A 428 31.07 8.09 25.97
N ILE A 429 31.47 6.88 26.35
CA ILE A 429 31.02 5.62 25.75
C ILE A 429 29.88 5.07 26.59
N TYR A 430 28.75 4.82 25.97
CA TYR A 430 27.57 4.27 26.61
C TYR A 430 27.24 2.87 26.07
N LEU A 431 26.75 1.99 26.94
CA LEU A 431 26.10 0.74 26.58
C LEU A 431 24.58 0.95 26.61
N GLY A 432 23.95 0.92 25.43
CA GLY A 432 22.49 0.86 25.31
C GLY A 432 22.01 -0.59 25.16
N GLU A 433 20.72 -0.82 25.37
CA GLU A 433 20.09 -2.08 25.00
C GLU A 433 20.04 -2.25 23.47
N SER A 434 19.92 -3.50 23.02
CA SER A 434 19.90 -3.85 21.59
C SER A 434 18.77 -3.19 20.79
N ASP A 435 17.70 -2.79 21.46
CA ASP A 435 16.51 -2.15 20.91
C ASP A 435 16.44 -0.64 21.17
N ASN A 436 17.56 0.01 21.54
CA ASN A 436 17.63 1.47 21.61
C ASN A 436 17.48 2.10 20.21
N GLU A 437 16.21 2.28 19.79
CA GLU A 437 15.87 2.75 18.45
C GLU A 437 16.51 4.09 18.11
N TYR A 438 16.62 5.00 19.09
CA TYR A 438 17.19 6.33 18.86
C TYR A 438 18.66 6.24 18.46
N ALA A 439 19.47 5.52 19.26
CA ALA A 439 20.89 5.34 18.97
C ALA A 439 21.08 4.55 17.66
N SER A 440 20.35 3.45 17.48
CA SER A 440 20.42 2.62 16.27
C SER A 440 20.05 3.40 15.00
N LYS A 441 18.99 4.23 15.04
CA LYS A 441 18.61 5.08 13.89
C LYS A 441 19.70 6.10 13.54
N ILE A 442 20.32 6.74 14.54
CA ILE A 442 21.41 7.70 14.29
C ILE A 442 22.62 7.00 13.69
N ILE A 443 23.04 5.86 14.24
CA ILE A 443 24.16 5.07 13.74
C ILE A 443 23.91 4.63 12.30
N LEU A 444 22.74 4.06 12.01
CA LEU A 444 22.36 3.60 10.68
C LEU A 444 22.30 4.76 9.68
N LYS A 445 21.74 5.91 10.06
CA LYS A 445 21.70 7.10 9.21
C LYS A 445 23.10 7.62 8.89
N GLY A 446 23.97 7.73 9.90
CA GLY A 446 25.35 8.18 9.72
C GLY A 446 26.16 7.23 8.83
N LEU A 447 26.03 5.92 9.07
CA LEU A 447 26.68 4.89 8.27
C LEU A 447 26.17 4.88 6.82
N LYS A 448 24.85 4.97 6.63
CA LYS A 448 24.25 5.03 5.29
C LYS A 448 24.75 6.24 4.51
N ALA A 449 24.71 7.44 5.10
CA ALA A 449 25.20 8.65 4.45
C ALA A 449 26.70 8.56 4.10
N HIS A 450 27.52 8.00 4.99
CA HIS A 450 28.93 7.76 4.71
C HIS A 450 29.12 6.79 3.54
N ASN A 451 28.44 5.65 3.55
CA ASN A 451 28.54 4.65 2.50
C ASN A 451 28.04 5.20 1.15
N GLU A 452 26.90 5.89 1.13
CA GLU A 452 26.35 6.50 -0.08
C GLU A 452 27.31 7.53 -0.69
N SER A 453 28.09 8.24 0.13
CA SER A 453 29.14 9.15 -0.35
C SER A 453 30.31 8.44 -1.06
N LYS A 454 30.46 7.13 -0.88
CA LYS A 454 31.56 6.32 -1.45
C LYS A 454 31.13 5.46 -2.62
N ILE A 455 29.97 4.80 -2.51
CA ILE A 455 29.51 3.80 -3.47
C ILE A 455 28.23 4.19 -4.20
N GLY A 456 27.71 5.40 -3.96
CA GLY A 456 26.43 5.86 -4.49
C GLY A 456 25.23 5.31 -3.70
N SER A 457 24.03 5.63 -4.17
CA SER A 457 22.80 5.18 -3.51
C SER A 457 22.70 3.66 -3.56
N TYR A 458 22.37 3.07 -2.40
CA TYR A 458 22.13 1.64 -2.28
C TYR A 458 20.95 1.38 -1.33
N SER A 459 20.29 0.25 -1.54
CA SER A 459 19.25 -0.26 -0.66
C SER A 459 19.64 -1.63 -0.12
N ARG A 460 19.20 -1.91 1.10
CA ARG A 460 19.25 -3.24 1.70
C ARG A 460 17.81 -3.75 1.77
N GLU A 461 17.55 -4.89 1.14
CA GLU A 461 16.22 -5.50 1.10
C GLU A 461 16.24 -6.80 1.90
N ASN A 462 15.50 -6.88 3.00
CA ASN A 462 15.35 -8.13 3.75
C ASN A 462 14.31 -9.01 3.05
N PHE A 463 14.53 -10.32 3.05
CA PHE A 463 13.58 -11.28 2.49
C PHE A 463 13.38 -12.48 3.42
N VAL A 464 12.21 -13.11 3.29
CA VAL A 464 11.88 -14.39 3.92
C VAL A 464 11.22 -15.26 2.86
N LEU A 465 11.70 -16.49 2.68
CA LEU A 465 11.02 -17.52 1.90
C LEU A 465 10.60 -18.63 2.86
N PHE A 466 9.38 -19.14 2.74
CA PHE A 466 8.88 -20.21 3.58
C PHE A 466 8.00 -21.18 2.80
N VAL A 467 7.95 -22.43 3.27
CA VAL A 467 7.16 -23.51 2.69
C VAL A 467 6.04 -23.84 3.66
N LYS A 468 4.81 -23.85 3.15
CA LYS A 468 3.63 -24.31 3.89
C LYS A 468 3.23 -25.72 3.48
N ASN A 469 2.67 -26.49 4.41
CA ASN A 469 2.00 -27.76 4.12
C ASN A 469 0.55 -27.53 3.67
N GLU A 470 -0.20 -28.61 3.41
CA GLU A 470 -1.63 -28.54 3.04
C GLU A 470 -2.53 -27.96 4.14
N SER A 471 -2.05 -27.93 5.39
CA SER A 471 -2.74 -27.37 6.56
C SER A 471 -2.35 -25.91 6.83
N GLU A 472 -1.63 -25.26 5.91
CA GLU A 472 -1.11 -23.87 6.03
C GLU A 472 -0.03 -23.67 7.10
N ASP A 473 0.51 -24.73 7.71
CA ASP A 473 1.61 -24.65 8.66
C ASP A 473 2.95 -24.44 7.95
N ILE A 474 3.82 -23.60 8.51
CA ILE A 474 5.17 -23.38 8.00
C ILE A 474 6.09 -24.56 8.38
N ILE A 475 6.51 -25.35 7.38
CA ILE A 475 7.35 -26.56 7.56
C ILE A 475 8.83 -26.36 7.17
N ALA A 476 9.15 -25.26 6.51
CA ALA A 476 10.52 -24.85 6.23
C ALA A 476 10.58 -23.35 5.97
N GLY A 477 11.74 -22.75 6.16
CA GLY A 477 11.93 -21.33 5.85
C GLY A 477 13.39 -20.94 5.79
N LEU A 478 13.64 -19.84 5.11
CA LEU A 478 14.91 -19.16 5.09
C LEU A 478 14.73 -17.64 5.09
N CYS A 479 15.72 -16.92 5.62
CA CYS A 479 15.72 -15.47 5.56
C CYS A 479 17.11 -14.91 5.34
N GLY A 480 17.14 -13.72 4.77
CA GLY A 480 18.36 -13.09 4.32
C GLY A 480 18.16 -11.63 4.00
N ASP A 481 19.20 -11.03 3.43
CA ASP A 481 19.08 -9.73 2.81
C ASP A 481 19.87 -9.62 1.52
N ILE A 482 19.45 -8.68 0.69
CA ILE A 482 20.11 -8.33 -0.57
C ILE A 482 20.74 -6.96 -0.41
N LEU A 483 22.03 -6.89 -0.77
CA LEU A 483 22.81 -5.67 -0.78
C LEU A 483 23.59 -5.59 -2.09
N GLY A 484 23.06 -4.82 -3.05
CA GLY A 484 23.63 -4.72 -4.39
C GLY A 484 23.57 -6.08 -5.11
N GLU A 485 24.73 -6.62 -5.48
CA GLU A 485 24.84 -7.90 -6.21
C GLU A 485 25.01 -9.12 -5.28
N LEU A 486 24.92 -8.93 -3.95
CA LEU A 486 25.07 -9.97 -2.94
C LEU A 486 23.72 -10.33 -2.31
N CYS A 487 23.40 -11.63 -2.32
CA CYS A 487 22.39 -12.22 -1.47
C CYS A 487 23.08 -12.87 -0.26
N ALA A 488 22.81 -12.36 0.94
CA ALA A 488 23.28 -12.94 2.19
C ALA A 488 22.16 -13.78 2.82
N LEU A 489 22.38 -15.09 2.94
CA LEU A 489 21.48 -16.02 3.61
C LEU A 489 21.91 -16.18 5.08
N HIS A 490 21.01 -15.85 6.00
CA HIS A 490 21.30 -15.86 7.45
C HIS A 490 20.77 -17.10 8.15
N LEU A 491 19.55 -17.53 7.80
CA LEU A 491 18.89 -18.67 8.43
C LEU A 491 18.31 -19.59 7.36
N LEU A 492 18.46 -20.89 7.54
CA LEU A 492 17.72 -21.93 6.84
C LEU A 492 17.26 -22.96 7.87
N TRP A 493 15.98 -23.29 7.83
CA TRP A 493 15.38 -24.29 8.69
C TRP A 493 14.41 -25.17 7.89
N VAL A 494 14.43 -26.46 8.21
CA VAL A 494 13.46 -27.45 7.74
C VAL A 494 13.01 -28.24 8.95
N ASP A 495 11.70 -28.36 9.11
CA ASP A 495 11.06 -29.17 10.14
C ASP A 495 11.60 -30.61 10.11
N GLN A 496 11.74 -31.21 11.28
CA GLN A 496 12.42 -32.50 11.42
C GLN A 496 11.74 -33.62 10.63
N GLU A 497 10.41 -33.65 10.58
CA GLU A 497 9.65 -34.67 9.85
C GLU A 497 9.73 -34.49 8.32
N HIS A 498 10.17 -33.32 7.88
CA HIS A 498 10.23 -32.92 6.48
C HIS A 498 11.67 -32.93 5.92
N ARG A 499 12.68 -33.22 6.76
CA ARG A 499 14.06 -33.42 6.33
C ARG A 499 14.21 -34.67 5.47
N LEU A 500 15.21 -34.65 4.59
CA LEU A 500 15.50 -35.74 3.62
C LEU A 500 14.38 -36.02 2.59
N LYS A 501 13.27 -35.28 2.61
CA LYS A 501 12.17 -35.36 1.62
C LYS A 501 12.30 -34.35 0.46
N GLY A 502 13.47 -33.72 0.31
CA GLY A 502 13.74 -32.74 -0.75
C GLY A 502 13.32 -31.29 -0.46
N VAL A 503 12.66 -31.00 0.65
CA VAL A 503 12.19 -29.64 0.99
C VAL A 503 13.33 -28.62 1.02
N GLY A 504 14.45 -28.95 1.68
CA GLY A 504 15.63 -28.08 1.73
C GLY A 504 16.22 -27.78 0.35
N LYS A 505 16.23 -28.76 -0.56
CA LYS A 505 16.67 -28.57 -1.95
C LYS A 505 15.77 -27.56 -2.66
N ASN A 506 14.47 -27.75 -2.57
CA ASN A 506 13.50 -26.92 -3.29
C ASN A 506 13.58 -25.46 -2.84
N ILE A 507 13.63 -25.20 -1.52
CA ILE A 507 13.69 -23.83 -1.02
C ILE A 507 15.02 -23.12 -1.36
N ILE A 508 16.13 -23.85 -1.45
CA ILE A 508 17.42 -23.29 -1.93
C ILE A 508 17.38 -22.98 -3.42
N ASN A 509 16.76 -23.83 -4.25
CA ASN A 509 16.60 -23.52 -5.67
C ASN A 509 15.75 -22.25 -5.87
N VAL A 510 14.66 -22.11 -5.11
CA VAL A 510 13.82 -20.88 -5.14
C VAL A 510 14.61 -19.66 -4.66
N LEU A 511 15.48 -19.80 -3.64
CA LEU A 511 16.39 -18.72 -3.24
C LEU A 511 17.32 -18.29 -4.37
N GLU A 512 17.87 -19.25 -5.12
CA GLU A 512 18.78 -18.97 -6.24
C GLU A 512 18.07 -18.23 -7.38
N GLU A 513 16.86 -18.67 -7.73
CA GLU A 513 15.99 -17.99 -8.71
C GLU A 513 15.61 -16.58 -8.25
N TYR A 514 15.24 -16.43 -6.97
CA TYR A 514 14.92 -15.14 -6.38
C TYR A 514 16.14 -14.20 -6.41
N ALA A 515 17.31 -14.68 -6.01
CA ALA A 515 18.56 -13.91 -6.05
C ALA A 515 18.91 -13.47 -7.48
N LEU A 516 18.76 -14.36 -8.48
CA LEU A 516 18.94 -14.02 -9.90
C LEU A 516 17.94 -12.94 -10.37
N SER A 517 16.66 -13.04 -9.99
CA SER A 517 15.63 -12.04 -10.31
C SER A 517 15.97 -10.65 -9.76
N LYS A 518 16.73 -10.61 -8.66
CA LYS A 518 17.24 -9.40 -7.99
C LYS A 518 18.60 -8.95 -8.52
N LYS A 519 19.11 -9.59 -9.58
CA LYS A 519 20.41 -9.32 -10.22
C LYS A 519 21.61 -9.60 -9.29
N CYS A 520 21.42 -10.45 -8.29
CA CYS A 520 22.53 -10.92 -7.47
C CYS A 520 23.45 -11.82 -8.31
N LYS A 521 24.76 -11.68 -8.12
CA LYS A 521 25.79 -12.53 -8.72
C LYS A 521 26.37 -13.52 -7.72
N ILE A 522 26.11 -13.31 -6.44
CA ILE A 522 26.72 -14.09 -5.36
C ILE A 522 25.67 -14.39 -4.30
N ILE A 523 25.62 -15.63 -3.83
CA ILE A 523 25.01 -16.00 -2.56
C ILE A 523 26.12 -16.30 -1.56
N GLN A 524 26.04 -15.70 -0.37
CA GLN A 524 26.93 -15.97 0.75
C GLN A 524 26.12 -16.43 1.96
N LEU A 525 26.65 -17.39 2.71
CA LEU A 525 26.08 -17.88 3.96
C LEU A 525 27.18 -18.35 4.91
N ASP A 526 26.82 -18.55 6.17
CA ASP A 526 27.62 -19.30 7.12
C ASP A 526 26.87 -20.53 7.66
N THR A 527 27.61 -21.56 8.06
CA THR A 527 27.06 -22.79 8.65
C THR A 527 28.07 -23.44 9.58
N THR A 528 27.65 -24.36 10.45
CA THR A 528 28.54 -25.08 11.38
C THR A 528 28.77 -26.53 10.97
N GLU A 529 29.76 -27.19 11.58
CA GLU A 529 30.10 -28.59 11.27
C GLU A 529 28.99 -29.61 11.58
N PHE A 530 28.11 -29.32 12.54
CA PHE A 530 26.96 -30.16 12.88
C PHE A 530 25.67 -29.75 12.13
N GLN A 531 25.72 -28.67 11.34
CA GLN A 531 24.62 -28.20 10.52
C GLN A 531 24.71 -28.77 9.10
N ALA A 532 24.73 -27.92 8.07
CA ALA A 532 24.35 -28.25 6.70
C ALA A 532 25.50 -28.03 5.70
N LYS A 533 26.76 -28.13 6.15
CA LYS A 533 27.94 -27.95 5.29
C LYS A 533 27.88 -28.80 4.02
N ASP A 534 27.71 -30.11 4.17
CA ASP A 534 27.71 -31.03 3.03
C ASP A 534 26.46 -30.86 2.14
N PHE A 535 25.36 -30.42 2.74
CA PHE A 535 24.16 -30.03 2.00
C PHE A 535 24.46 -28.85 1.06
N TYR A 536 25.09 -27.77 1.55
CA TYR A 536 25.43 -26.63 0.68
C TYR A 536 26.48 -27.00 -0.38
N LYS A 537 27.51 -27.78 -0.02
CA LYS A 537 28.51 -28.28 -0.98
C LYS A 537 27.86 -29.05 -2.14
N LYS A 538 26.87 -29.90 -1.83
CA LYS A 538 26.12 -30.65 -2.84
C LYS A 538 25.39 -29.76 -3.85
N TYR A 539 25.03 -28.52 -3.47
CA TYR A 539 24.35 -27.56 -4.34
C TYR A 539 25.28 -26.46 -4.88
N GLY A 540 26.59 -26.73 -4.94
CA GLY A 540 27.56 -25.86 -5.63
C GLY A 540 28.06 -24.67 -4.80
N TYR A 541 27.84 -24.67 -3.48
CA TYR A 541 28.46 -23.69 -2.60
C TYR A 541 29.88 -24.13 -2.25
N LEU A 542 30.83 -23.21 -2.44
CA LEU A 542 32.24 -23.39 -2.12
C LEU A 542 32.53 -22.85 -0.72
N GLU A 543 33.33 -23.60 0.02
CA GLU A 543 33.87 -23.14 1.30
C GLU A 543 34.99 -22.13 1.04
N ILE A 544 34.81 -20.90 1.53
CA ILE A 544 35.78 -19.81 1.33
C ILE A 544 36.57 -19.47 2.60
N ALA A 545 36.04 -19.81 3.78
CA ALA A 545 36.76 -19.67 5.05
C ALA A 545 36.25 -20.68 6.09
N THR A 546 37.14 -21.05 7.02
CA THR A 546 36.82 -21.82 8.23
C THR A 546 37.27 -21.04 9.45
N LEU A 547 36.38 -20.90 10.44
CA LEU A 547 36.67 -20.36 11.76
C LEU A 547 36.66 -21.51 12.78
N ASP A 548 37.84 -21.83 13.31
CA ASP A 548 37.94 -22.78 14.41
C ASP A 548 37.24 -22.22 15.65
N LYS A 549 36.34 -23.02 16.25
CA LYS A 549 35.50 -22.61 17.39
C LYS A 549 34.64 -21.36 17.12
N GLY A 550 34.28 -21.09 15.87
CA GLY A 550 33.49 -19.93 15.46
C GLY A 550 32.05 -19.91 16.00
N PHE A 551 31.48 -21.08 16.33
CA PHE A 551 30.12 -21.16 16.90
C PHE A 551 30.06 -22.10 18.10
N MET A 552 29.93 -21.56 19.31
CA MET A 552 29.79 -22.33 20.56
C MET A 552 30.83 -23.48 20.70
N GLY A 553 32.07 -23.26 20.24
CA GLY A 553 33.14 -24.26 20.27
C GLY A 553 33.23 -25.17 19.04
N TYR A 554 32.25 -25.14 18.14
CA TYR A 554 32.27 -25.85 16.87
C TYR A 554 32.87 -25.02 15.74
N LYS A 555 33.37 -25.69 14.70
CA LYS A 555 33.83 -25.02 13.47
C LYS A 555 32.66 -24.36 12.74
N GLN A 556 32.88 -23.12 12.31
CA GLN A 556 31.99 -22.36 11.44
C GLN A 556 32.63 -22.20 10.07
N PHE A 557 31.84 -22.37 9.02
CA PHE A 557 32.25 -22.28 7.62
C PHE A 557 31.54 -21.12 6.97
N ILE A 558 32.28 -20.29 6.24
CA ILE A 558 31.70 -19.30 5.34
C ILE A 558 31.68 -19.92 3.95
N MET A 559 30.49 -19.95 3.34
CA MET A 559 30.23 -20.58 2.06
C MET A 559 29.76 -19.53 1.04
N ARG A 560 30.13 -19.73 -0.23
CA ARG A 560 29.78 -18.85 -1.34
C ARG A 560 29.38 -19.65 -2.56
N LYS A 561 28.34 -19.20 -3.27
CA LYS A 561 28.01 -19.65 -4.62
C LYS A 561 28.00 -18.45 -5.56
N ASN A 562 28.62 -18.58 -6.73
CA ASN A 562 28.46 -17.62 -7.82
C ASN A 562 27.22 -18.01 -8.63
N LEU A 563 26.38 -17.03 -8.89
CA LEU A 563 25.20 -17.17 -9.72
C LEU A 563 25.57 -16.74 -11.15
N PHE A 564 25.41 -17.66 -12.09
CA PHE A 564 25.59 -17.40 -13.52
C PHE A 564 24.22 -17.54 -14.20
N ASP A 565 23.93 -16.65 -15.15
CA ASP A 565 22.68 -16.68 -15.90
C ASP A 565 22.55 -18.02 -16.66
N SER A 566 21.35 -18.58 -16.73
CA SER A 566 21.02 -19.85 -17.42
C SER A 566 21.49 -19.92 -18.88
N LYS A 567 21.62 -18.78 -19.56
CA LYS A 567 22.26 -18.69 -20.89
C LYS A 567 23.73 -19.14 -20.91
N SER A 568 24.40 -19.14 -19.75
CA SER A 568 25.80 -19.54 -19.61
C SER A 568 25.99 -21.06 -19.59
N GLU A 569 25.02 -21.85 -19.12
CA GLU A 569 25.10 -23.33 -19.18
C GLU A 569 24.96 -23.83 -20.63
N GLU A 570 24.03 -23.24 -21.40
CA GLU A 570 23.87 -23.54 -22.83
C GLU A 570 25.12 -23.14 -23.63
N ASN A 571 25.75 -22.02 -23.27
CA ASN A 571 27.02 -21.58 -23.86
C ASN A 571 28.20 -22.47 -23.43
N THR A 572 28.22 -22.95 -22.19
CA THR A 572 29.29 -23.81 -21.66
C THR A 572 29.27 -25.19 -22.31
N ASN A 573 28.09 -25.79 -22.53
CA ASN A 573 27.96 -27.05 -23.26
C ASN A 573 28.40 -26.90 -24.73
N LYS A 574 28.03 -25.78 -25.38
CA LYS A 574 28.49 -25.48 -26.73
C LYS A 574 30.01 -25.35 -26.82
N ILE A 575 30.64 -24.63 -25.88
CA ILE A 575 32.10 -24.48 -25.81
C ILE A 575 32.76 -25.85 -25.54
N LEU A 576 32.20 -26.65 -24.63
CA LEU A 576 32.70 -28.00 -24.37
C LEU A 576 32.70 -28.85 -25.63
N ASP A 577 31.63 -28.83 -26.43
CA ASP A 577 31.54 -29.60 -27.67
C ASP A 577 32.49 -29.07 -28.76
N GLU A 578 32.65 -27.75 -28.87
CA GLU A 578 33.65 -27.16 -29.76
C GLU A 578 35.08 -27.60 -29.41
N LEU A 579 35.45 -27.54 -28.12
CA LEU A 579 36.79 -27.90 -27.64
C LEU A 579 37.03 -29.41 -27.68
N LYS A 580 36.02 -30.24 -27.35
CA LYS A 580 36.08 -31.71 -27.56
C LYS A 580 36.43 -32.05 -29.00
N SER A 581 35.87 -31.32 -29.97
CA SER A 581 36.16 -31.56 -31.39
C SER A 581 37.59 -31.20 -31.82
N ARG A 582 38.32 -30.46 -30.98
CA ARG A 582 39.70 -30.01 -31.23
C ARG A 582 40.74 -30.85 -30.49
N GLU A 583 40.29 -31.65 -29.54
CA GLU A 583 41.12 -32.57 -28.78
C GLU A 583 41.02 -33.99 -29.34
N PRO A 584 42.12 -34.76 -29.33
CA PRO A 584 43.40 -34.42 -28.72
C PRO A 584 44.21 -33.45 -29.58
N ILE A 585 44.65 -32.36 -28.96
CA ILE A 585 45.38 -31.32 -29.64
C ILE A 585 46.70 -31.89 -30.20
N PHE A 586 46.99 -31.58 -31.46
CA PHE A 586 48.10 -32.14 -32.25
C PHE A 586 47.95 -33.61 -32.72
N HIS A 587 46.76 -34.20 -32.61
CA HIS A 587 46.45 -35.53 -33.16
C HIS A 587 45.41 -35.47 -34.31
N HIS A 588 45.24 -34.27 -34.88
CA HIS A 588 44.26 -33.94 -35.93
C HIS A 588 44.85 -33.16 -37.13
N PRO A 589 45.99 -33.58 -37.73
CA PRO A 589 46.58 -32.87 -38.86
C PRO A 589 45.66 -32.82 -40.10
N GLU A 590 44.76 -33.78 -40.25
CA GLU A 590 43.74 -33.81 -41.30
C GLU A 590 42.69 -32.69 -41.16
N LYS A 591 42.44 -32.23 -39.93
CA LYS A 591 41.44 -31.19 -39.62
C LYS A 591 42.05 -29.80 -39.51
N PHE A 592 43.26 -29.69 -38.98
CA PHE A 592 43.88 -28.40 -38.65
C PHE A 592 45.11 -28.05 -39.49
N GLY A 593 45.55 -28.93 -40.39
CA GLY A 593 46.67 -28.69 -41.30
C GLY A 593 48.01 -29.22 -40.78
N LYS A 594 49.01 -29.22 -41.68
CA LYS A 594 50.32 -29.85 -41.48
C LYS A 594 51.50 -28.89 -41.63
N THR A 595 51.29 -27.66 -42.10
CA THR A 595 52.38 -26.69 -42.27
C THR A 595 52.81 -26.12 -40.92
N LYS A 596 54.01 -25.53 -40.84
CA LYS A 596 54.45 -24.84 -39.62
C LYS A 596 53.47 -23.73 -39.20
N GLN A 597 52.90 -23.01 -40.17
CA GLN A 597 51.90 -21.97 -39.91
C GLN A 597 50.60 -22.55 -39.33
N ASP A 598 50.15 -23.70 -39.84
CA ASP A 598 48.94 -24.37 -39.34
C ASP A 598 49.09 -24.81 -37.88
N ILE A 599 50.27 -25.33 -37.53
CA ILE A 599 50.60 -25.74 -36.16
C ILE A 599 50.70 -24.51 -35.26
N GLU A 600 51.38 -23.46 -35.72
CA GLU A 600 51.53 -22.21 -34.99
C GLU A 600 50.18 -21.54 -34.67
N ASN A 601 49.24 -21.58 -35.61
CA ASN A 601 47.91 -20.97 -35.45
C ASN A 601 47.07 -21.59 -34.32
N GLN A 602 47.41 -22.80 -33.86
CA GLN A 602 46.72 -23.49 -32.77
C GLN A 602 47.21 -23.07 -31.38
N MET A 603 48.32 -22.32 -31.28
CA MET A 603 48.97 -21.96 -30.01
C MET A 603 49.00 -20.45 -29.79
N CYS A 604 48.88 -20.04 -28.53
CA CYS A 604 49.19 -18.66 -28.10
C CYS A 604 50.70 -18.39 -28.22
N ASP A 605 51.10 -17.12 -28.24
CA ASP A 605 52.52 -16.77 -28.34
C ASP A 605 53.30 -17.12 -27.07
N GLU A 606 52.61 -17.14 -25.93
CA GLU A 606 53.13 -17.51 -24.62
C GLU A 606 53.05 -19.03 -24.33
N PHE A 607 52.72 -19.85 -25.35
CA PHE A 607 52.48 -21.28 -25.15
C PHE A 607 53.73 -22.06 -24.71
N TRP A 608 53.52 -22.98 -23.77
CA TRP A 608 54.46 -24.03 -23.38
C TRP A 608 53.70 -25.28 -22.93
N GLU A 609 54.37 -26.44 -22.98
CA GLU A 609 53.80 -27.69 -22.47
C GLU A 609 54.76 -28.46 -21.55
N VAL A 610 54.19 -29.32 -20.72
CA VAL A 610 54.93 -30.35 -19.98
C VAL A 610 54.62 -31.71 -20.61
N GLY A 611 55.62 -32.31 -21.24
CA GLY A 611 55.47 -33.63 -21.82
C GLY A 611 55.40 -34.74 -20.76
N ALA A 612 55.06 -35.95 -21.18
CA ALA A 612 54.94 -37.10 -20.27
C ALA A 612 56.23 -37.49 -19.52
N SER A 613 57.40 -37.02 -19.99
CA SER A 613 58.68 -37.19 -19.29
C SER A 613 58.88 -36.19 -18.14
N GLY A 614 58.00 -35.19 -18.00
CA GLY A 614 58.17 -34.06 -17.09
C GLY A 614 59.01 -32.91 -17.66
N ASN A 615 59.55 -33.05 -18.87
CA ASN A 615 60.28 -31.97 -19.54
C ASN A 615 59.33 -30.86 -20.02
N VAL A 616 59.82 -29.63 -19.97
CA VAL A 616 59.15 -28.44 -20.50
C VAL A 616 59.53 -28.24 -21.97
N TYR A 617 58.55 -28.06 -22.83
CA TYR A 617 58.72 -27.76 -24.26
C TYR A 617 58.09 -26.41 -24.58
N THR A 618 58.80 -25.60 -25.35
CA THR A 618 58.32 -24.30 -25.84
C THR A 618 57.46 -24.46 -27.09
N LYS A 619 56.72 -23.41 -27.47
CA LYS A 619 56.00 -23.32 -28.76
C LYS A 619 56.86 -23.75 -29.95
N ARG A 620 58.13 -23.35 -29.99
CA ARG A 620 59.05 -23.68 -31.08
C ARG A 620 59.38 -25.18 -31.13
N ASP A 621 59.68 -25.77 -29.97
CA ASP A 621 60.02 -27.20 -29.87
C ASP A 621 58.87 -28.08 -30.36
N VAL A 622 57.64 -27.69 -30.01
CA VAL A 622 56.41 -28.39 -30.44
C VAL A 622 56.17 -28.24 -31.94
N ILE A 623 56.35 -27.04 -32.51
CA ILE A 623 56.20 -26.82 -33.96
C ILE A 623 57.19 -27.67 -34.75
N GLU A 624 58.47 -27.68 -34.36
CA GLU A 624 59.51 -28.45 -35.05
C GLU A 624 59.21 -29.95 -34.99
N THR A 625 58.87 -30.46 -33.80
CA THR A 625 58.54 -31.87 -33.57
C THR A 625 57.31 -32.33 -34.36
N LEU A 626 56.23 -31.54 -34.37
CA LEU A 626 55.00 -31.89 -35.08
C LEU A 626 55.17 -31.78 -36.59
N PHE A 627 55.91 -30.80 -37.08
CA PHE A 627 56.19 -30.66 -38.51
C PHE A 627 56.97 -31.85 -39.06
N GLU A 628 57.97 -32.35 -38.33
CA GLU A 628 58.69 -33.58 -38.69
C GLU A 628 57.74 -34.80 -38.63
N ARG A 629 56.95 -34.91 -37.56
CA ARG A 629 56.00 -36.01 -37.37
C ARG A 629 54.97 -36.11 -38.50
N TYR A 630 54.37 -35.00 -38.91
CA TYR A 630 53.31 -34.99 -39.92
C TYR A 630 53.81 -35.20 -41.36
N ASN A 631 55.10 -34.95 -41.61
CA ASN A 631 55.74 -35.18 -42.90
C ASN A 631 56.32 -36.59 -43.03
N ASN A 632 56.26 -37.41 -41.98
CA ASN A 632 56.65 -38.81 -42.04
C ASN A 632 55.62 -39.60 -42.89
N PRO A 633 56.02 -40.26 -43.99
CA PRO A 633 55.11 -41.06 -44.83
C PRO A 633 54.39 -42.18 -44.07
N ASP A 634 54.98 -42.69 -43.00
CA ASP A 634 54.46 -43.79 -42.18
C ASP A 634 53.64 -43.30 -40.97
N TYR A 635 53.29 -42.01 -40.92
CA TYR A 635 52.52 -41.46 -39.80
C TYR A 635 51.12 -42.08 -39.72
N GLN A 636 50.89 -42.83 -38.64
CA GLN A 636 49.59 -43.32 -38.19
C GLN A 636 49.37 -42.89 -36.74
N ASP A 637 48.16 -42.40 -36.44
CA ASP A 637 47.81 -41.93 -35.09
C ASP A 637 46.48 -42.56 -34.70
N ILE A 638 46.54 -43.57 -33.83
CA ILE A 638 45.37 -44.30 -33.35
C ILE A 638 45.12 -43.87 -31.91
N TRP A 639 44.01 -43.20 -31.67
CA TRP A 639 43.67 -42.69 -30.34
C TRP A 639 42.17 -42.74 -30.04
N GLU A 640 41.85 -42.71 -28.75
CA GLU A 640 40.51 -42.55 -28.20
C GLU A 640 40.56 -41.53 -27.05
N ALA A 641 39.68 -40.53 -27.07
CA ALA A 641 39.57 -39.52 -26.03
C ALA A 641 38.20 -39.56 -25.36
N LYS A 642 38.16 -39.51 -24.03
CA LYS A 642 36.92 -39.61 -23.25
C LYS A 642 37.01 -38.86 -21.92
N ASP A 643 35.90 -38.82 -21.19
CA ASP A 643 35.79 -38.22 -19.85
C ASP A 643 36.20 -36.74 -19.82
N PHE A 644 35.66 -35.96 -20.76
CA PHE A 644 35.94 -34.53 -20.87
C PHE A 644 35.20 -33.71 -19.80
N GLU A 645 35.94 -32.86 -19.09
CA GLU A 645 35.42 -31.89 -18.14
C GLU A 645 35.97 -30.49 -18.45
N LEU A 646 35.09 -29.49 -18.50
CA LEU A 646 35.42 -28.10 -18.79
C LEU A 646 35.24 -27.23 -17.54
N THR A 647 36.25 -26.42 -17.22
CA THR A 647 36.19 -25.39 -16.17
C THR A 647 36.55 -24.03 -16.76
N THR A 648 35.64 -23.06 -16.66
CA THR A 648 35.92 -21.67 -17.04
C THR A 648 36.84 -21.03 -15.99
N ILE A 649 38.04 -20.59 -16.42
CA ILE A 649 39.05 -19.98 -15.55
C ILE A 649 38.94 -18.45 -15.57
N ALA A 650 38.64 -17.86 -16.73
CA ALA A 650 38.39 -16.44 -16.93
C ALA A 650 37.44 -16.24 -18.13
N SER A 651 37.02 -15.00 -18.43
CA SER A 651 36.07 -14.68 -19.51
C SER A 651 36.38 -15.37 -20.84
N ASP A 652 37.66 -15.47 -21.17
CA ASP A 652 38.15 -16.02 -22.44
C ASP A 652 39.12 -17.20 -22.25
N ASN A 653 39.19 -17.80 -21.06
CA ASN A 653 40.14 -18.90 -20.74
C ASN A 653 39.42 -20.09 -20.09
N TYR A 654 39.69 -21.28 -20.60
CA TYR A 654 38.98 -22.51 -20.25
C TYR A 654 39.95 -23.67 -20.05
N LEU A 655 39.88 -24.34 -18.91
CA LEU A 655 40.61 -25.56 -18.64
C LEU A 655 39.77 -26.76 -19.08
N LEU A 656 40.28 -27.53 -20.02
CA LEU A 656 39.68 -28.80 -20.45
C LEU A 656 40.55 -29.96 -19.97
N THR A 657 39.95 -30.89 -19.22
CA THR A 657 40.62 -32.11 -18.77
C THR A 657 39.95 -33.34 -19.35
N TYR A 658 40.72 -34.34 -19.74
CA TYR A 658 40.21 -35.57 -20.36
C TYR A 658 41.19 -36.74 -20.26
N ILE A 659 40.73 -37.94 -20.59
CA ILE A 659 41.56 -39.15 -20.71
C ILE A 659 41.85 -39.39 -22.20
N LEU A 660 43.13 -39.61 -22.52
CA LEU A 660 43.58 -40.00 -23.86
C LEU A 660 44.23 -41.38 -23.83
N ILE A 661 43.75 -42.27 -24.69
CA ILE A 661 44.27 -43.61 -24.94
C ILE A 661 44.92 -43.61 -26.32
N GLN A 662 46.21 -43.94 -26.42
CA GLN A 662 46.97 -43.97 -27.67
C GLN A 662 47.50 -45.39 -27.95
N ASP A 663 47.45 -45.81 -29.22
CA ASP A 663 47.88 -47.12 -29.69
C ASP A 663 47.34 -48.29 -28.84
N LYS A 664 46.11 -48.10 -28.31
CA LYS A 664 45.40 -49.01 -27.39
C LYS A 664 46.14 -49.38 -26.08
N THR A 665 47.29 -48.78 -25.81
CA THR A 665 48.19 -49.22 -24.73
C THR A 665 48.63 -48.11 -23.79
N ARG A 666 48.72 -46.87 -24.27
CA ARG A 666 49.18 -45.72 -23.47
C ARG A 666 48.01 -44.87 -23.03
N VAL A 667 47.77 -44.80 -21.72
CA VAL A 667 46.73 -43.94 -21.12
C VAL A 667 47.35 -42.72 -20.46
N THR A 668 46.82 -41.54 -20.75
CA THR A 668 47.27 -40.26 -20.17
C THR A 668 46.07 -39.44 -19.68
N ARG A 669 46.25 -38.75 -18.55
CA ARG A 669 45.37 -37.66 -18.12
C ARG A 669 45.87 -36.37 -18.73
N ARG A 670 45.01 -35.68 -19.46
CA ARG A 670 45.33 -34.48 -20.23
C ARG A 670 44.70 -33.26 -19.58
N SER A 671 45.44 -32.17 -19.61
CA SER A 671 44.97 -30.84 -19.20
C SER A 671 45.39 -29.83 -20.26
N THR A 672 44.42 -29.19 -20.90
CA THR A 672 44.67 -28.13 -21.88
C THR A 672 44.01 -26.85 -21.42
N LEU A 673 44.78 -25.76 -21.36
CA LEU A 673 44.25 -24.43 -21.13
C LEU A 673 43.99 -23.75 -22.47
N TRP A 674 42.73 -23.67 -22.85
CA TRP A 674 42.24 -23.03 -24.05
C TRP A 674 41.97 -21.54 -23.83
N ARG A 675 42.25 -20.74 -24.84
CA ARG A 675 41.94 -19.31 -24.88
C ARG A 675 41.22 -18.98 -26.18
N HIS A 676 40.13 -18.22 -26.09
CA HIS A 676 39.41 -17.71 -27.26
C HIS A 676 39.90 -16.28 -27.56
N ILE A 677 40.60 -16.08 -28.67
CA ILE A 677 41.20 -14.78 -29.04
C ILE A 677 40.80 -14.45 -30.47
N HIS A 678 40.22 -13.26 -30.68
CA HIS A 678 39.81 -12.76 -32.00
C HIS A 678 38.96 -13.76 -32.82
N GLY A 679 38.08 -14.52 -32.16
CA GLY A 679 37.23 -15.51 -32.82
C GLY A 679 37.89 -16.84 -33.13
N ALA A 680 39.11 -17.09 -32.62
CA ALA A 680 39.85 -18.33 -32.80
C ALA A 680 40.21 -18.98 -31.47
N TRP A 681 40.19 -20.30 -31.43
CA TRP A 681 40.63 -21.10 -30.30
C TRP A 681 42.13 -21.38 -30.39
N LYS A 682 42.86 -21.04 -29.33
CA LYS A 682 44.29 -21.29 -29.19
C LYS A 682 44.59 -21.89 -27.82
N ILE A 683 45.58 -22.77 -27.74
CA ILE A 683 46.04 -23.31 -26.46
C ILE A 683 47.12 -22.40 -25.86
N LEU A 684 47.05 -22.17 -24.55
CA LEU A 684 48.04 -21.44 -23.77
C LEU A 684 48.97 -22.39 -23.01
N TYR A 685 48.46 -23.57 -22.64
CA TYR A 685 49.21 -24.59 -21.91
C TYR A 685 48.66 -25.98 -22.24
N HIS A 686 49.53 -26.98 -22.30
CA HIS A 686 49.14 -28.38 -22.41
C HIS A 686 50.00 -29.27 -21.50
N GLN A 687 49.39 -30.33 -20.98
CA GLN A 687 50.10 -31.37 -20.24
C GLN A 687 49.43 -32.73 -20.45
N GLY A 688 50.26 -33.77 -20.59
CA GLY A 688 49.82 -35.16 -20.59
C GLY A 688 50.62 -36.01 -19.61
N THR A 689 49.97 -36.46 -18.54
CA THR A 689 50.60 -37.30 -17.51
C THR A 689 50.21 -38.76 -17.73
N ILE A 690 51.18 -39.66 -17.82
CA ILE A 690 50.92 -41.11 -17.92
C ILE A 690 50.35 -41.60 -16.59
N PHE A 691 49.26 -42.35 -16.66
CA PHE A 691 48.70 -43.05 -15.51
C PHE A 691 48.49 -44.52 -15.91
N LYS A 692 49.15 -45.44 -15.21
CA LYS A 692 48.79 -46.86 -15.22
C LYS A 692 47.77 -47.07 -14.11
N GLU A 693 46.67 -47.77 -14.38
CA GLU A 693 45.85 -48.32 -13.30
C GLU A 693 46.79 -49.14 -12.39
N LEU A 694 47.01 -48.64 -11.18
CA LEU A 694 47.51 -49.46 -10.10
C LEU A 694 46.40 -50.47 -9.83
N ASN A 695 46.62 -51.74 -10.21
CA ASN A 695 45.85 -52.86 -9.68
C ASN A 695 46.08 -52.86 -8.16
N HIS A 696 45.25 -52.11 -7.44
CA HIS A 696 45.24 -52.11 -5.99
C HIS A 696 44.42 -53.30 -5.50
N VAL A 697 45.14 -54.26 -4.93
CA VAL A 697 44.66 -55.16 -3.86
C VAL A 697 44.35 -54.34 -2.61
#